data_AF-A0AAD3DAL6-F1
#
_entry.id   AF-A0AAD3DAL6-F1
#
_cell.length_a   1.000
_cell.length_b   1.000
_cell.length_c   1.000
_cell.angle_alpha   90.00
_cell.angle_beta   90.00
_cell.angle_gamma   90.00
#
_symmetry.space_group_name_H-M   'P 1'
#
loop_
_entity.id
_entity.type
_entity.pdbx_description
1 polymer ?
#
loop_
_entity_poly.entity_id
_entity_poly.type
_entity_poly.pdbx_seq_one_letter_code
_entity_poly.pdbx_strand_id
1 'polypeptide(L)'
;MESLEFLQKEKERLEKELVRVSSQINEKSSHSGVVSKSNIILNPGSKAGYLFKWQDRSLGFGGTKWDLRYFVLKRGKLSYYLNHNDQRARYSLTLKNCAVRDDGFKQNRKYRKNSMDDDIPLKTVGTYYHVFSLYQRPKGSTDVCAEYDDEDDIIPLLRFSTESLAEKNQWMELLSLSCAYCDSDYFKEDGEGEELNSHSAVKGTSGTLPMLIFAEPEPAKMPKSPSNATMKKISSHIKLNKSVDSAKSDPKRKTDYPPSKPMHRDAGVSYLSDEAPMQNYRGLLNLGLIILAISNFRILLATMKEYGFVLKNLFSFGSMTNIAALDIPFVSGMLLLNAFVIFAYGIELSLSSGLFNEGFGMTMHVLNTNASIFIPMLIVWKVVESPLNGVILMMSSVILWMKLISYVHSNRDYRQFPERGSHISTLFIQHLDESAKTLSYPMNITVKNIYYFWFAPTLTYQIVFPRLKRRNFPRMLTLLARLFICVVLMAFLIAQVVSPTLSKMLKELEEDGQSMFSIHIFAEYLLRLGMASTYIWLLVFYGYFHVFFNLLSEILRFGDRVFYRDWWNASNLSSYWRLWNLPVHYWLVRHLYFPCIRKGMSKNMGMFIVFFFSAIMHEVLISIPFHMLRTYSFFGMMSQIPLVMLTKYIDKIKPGSSLGNIIFWLSFCILGQPMAIILYTIDYWKVKSESVVVEPEVLNVWDKLLRLTRGDEL
;
A
#
# COMPACT_ATOMS: atom_id res chain seq x y z
N MET A 1 12.71 74.84 9.50
CA MET A 1 13.61 74.41 10.59
C MET A 1 12.82 74.04 11.84
N GLU A 2 11.84 74.85 12.25
CA GLU A 2 10.97 74.59 13.42
C GLU A 2 10.37 73.16 13.48
N SER A 3 9.99 72.56 12.35
CA SER A 3 9.48 71.17 12.30
C SER A 3 10.54 70.11 12.62
N LEU A 4 11.82 70.37 12.34
CA LEU A 4 12.94 69.49 12.69
C LEU A 4 13.32 69.64 14.16
N GLU A 5 13.34 70.87 14.68
CA GLU A 5 13.52 71.13 16.11
C GLU A 5 12.40 70.51 16.95
N PHE A 6 11.15 70.61 16.49
CA PHE A 6 10.01 69.94 17.12
C PHE A 6 10.22 68.42 17.20
N LEU A 7 10.61 67.77 16.09
CA LEU A 7 10.85 66.33 16.06
C LEU A 7 12.07 65.90 16.91
N GLN A 8 13.12 66.71 16.99
CA GLN A 8 14.26 66.44 17.89
C GLN A 8 13.85 66.56 19.36
N LYS A 9 13.01 67.55 19.70
CA LYS A 9 12.48 67.75 21.05
C LYS A 9 11.51 66.65 21.47
N GLU A 10 10.69 66.16 20.53
CA GLU A 10 9.82 64.99 20.70
C GLU A 10 10.67 63.71 20.91
N LYS A 11 11.76 63.54 20.14
CA LYS A 11 12.69 62.42 20.28
C LYS A 11 13.38 62.39 21.65
N GLU A 12 13.96 63.52 22.10
CA GLU A 12 14.55 63.61 23.43
C GLU A 12 13.55 63.31 24.55
N ARG A 13 12.29 63.76 24.38
CA ARG A 13 11.23 63.50 25.35
C ARG A 13 10.92 62.00 25.45
N LEU A 14 10.82 61.32 24.32
CA LEU A 14 10.61 59.86 24.26
C LEU A 14 11.81 59.07 24.80
N GLU A 15 13.04 59.51 24.54
CA GLU A 15 14.25 58.88 25.10
C GLU A 15 14.30 59.06 26.64
N LYS A 16 13.91 60.23 27.16
CA LYS A 16 13.78 60.47 28.61
C LYS A 16 12.67 59.64 29.25
N GLU A 17 11.53 59.42 28.58
CA GLU A 17 10.50 58.49 29.05
C GLU A 17 10.97 57.03 29.01
N LEU A 18 11.70 56.60 27.97
CA LEU A 18 12.21 55.24 27.86
C LEU A 18 13.24 54.90 28.95
N VAL A 19 14.12 55.86 29.29
CA VAL A 19 15.03 55.74 30.45
C VAL A 19 14.25 55.69 31.76
N ARG A 20 13.24 56.55 31.94
CA ARG A 20 12.39 56.55 33.15
C ARG A 20 11.63 55.22 33.33
N VAL A 21 11.03 54.68 32.27
CA VAL A 21 10.35 53.38 32.30
C VAL A 21 11.34 52.25 32.60
N SER A 22 12.54 52.29 32.00
CA SER A 22 13.60 51.30 32.29
C SER A 22 14.07 51.37 33.75
N SER A 23 14.22 52.57 34.32
CA SER A 23 14.56 52.74 35.74
C SER A 23 13.46 52.21 36.67
N GLN A 24 12.18 52.45 36.35
CA GLN A 24 11.05 51.91 37.12
C GLN A 24 10.91 50.39 37.03
N ILE A 25 11.34 49.78 35.92
CA ILE A 25 11.43 48.32 35.77
C ILE A 25 12.56 47.76 36.64
N ASN A 26 13.72 48.44 36.70
CA ASN A 26 14.82 48.05 37.58
C ASN A 26 14.53 48.28 39.07
N GLU A 27 13.90 49.38 39.47
CA GLU A 27 13.49 49.61 40.88
C GLU A 27 12.49 48.54 41.35
N LYS A 28 11.56 48.13 40.48
CA LYS A 28 10.65 47.01 40.75
C LYS A 28 11.36 45.66 40.80
N SER A 29 12.52 45.49 40.16
CA SER A 29 13.32 44.26 40.30
C SER A 29 14.11 44.26 41.61
N SER A 30 14.69 45.40 42.02
CA SER A 30 15.53 45.51 43.23
C SER A 30 14.77 45.38 44.57
N HIS A 31 13.46 45.59 44.60
CA HIS A 31 12.64 45.38 45.80
C HIS A 31 12.01 43.97 45.93
N SER A 32 12.35 43.04 45.04
CA SER A 32 11.96 41.62 45.16
C SER A 32 13.19 40.72 45.34
N GLY A 33 13.69 40.66 46.57
CA GLY A 33 14.79 39.77 46.93
C GLY A 33 14.40 38.29 46.77
N VAL A 34 15.19 37.57 45.97
CA VAL A 34 15.31 36.10 45.94
C VAL A 34 13.98 35.32 45.99
N VAL A 35 13.23 35.35 44.88
CA VAL A 35 12.37 34.23 44.49
C VAL A 35 12.68 33.88 43.04
N SER A 36 13.06 32.62 42.80
CA SER A 36 13.25 32.07 41.45
C SER A 36 11.99 32.31 40.61
N LYS A 37 12.15 32.80 39.37
CA LYS A 37 11.02 32.91 38.43
C LYS A 37 10.64 31.52 37.90
N SER A 38 9.97 30.74 38.75
CA SER A 38 9.11 29.64 38.32
C SER A 38 8.00 30.24 37.46
N ASN A 39 7.99 29.93 36.17
CA ASN A 39 6.82 30.17 35.32
C ASN A 39 5.71 29.23 35.81
N ILE A 40 4.80 29.74 36.65
CA ILE A 40 3.62 29.00 37.11
C ILE A 40 2.68 28.84 35.90
N ILE A 41 2.81 27.72 35.20
CA ILE A 41 1.87 27.35 34.13
C ILE A 41 0.61 26.83 34.83
N LEU A 42 -0.38 27.71 34.95
CA LEU A 42 -1.72 27.36 35.45
C LEU A 42 -2.29 26.17 34.67
N ASN A 43 -2.89 25.22 35.38
CA ASN A 43 -3.48 24.01 34.79
C ASN A 43 -4.51 24.39 33.73
N PRO A 44 -4.35 23.97 32.46
CA PRO A 44 -5.24 24.35 31.37
C PRO A 44 -6.65 23.83 31.62
N GLY A 45 -7.63 24.75 31.68
CA GLY A 45 -9.02 24.44 31.96
C GLY A 45 -9.60 23.39 30.99
N SER A 46 -10.41 22.48 31.51
CA SER A 46 -10.97 21.41 30.69
C SER A 46 -12.02 21.94 29.70
N LYS A 47 -11.88 21.59 28.43
CA LYS A 47 -12.88 21.90 27.38
C LYS A 47 -13.37 20.61 26.73
N ALA A 48 -14.67 20.54 26.50
CA ALA A 48 -15.30 19.47 25.73
C ALA A 48 -16.26 20.06 24.69
N GLY A 49 -16.33 19.45 23.52
CA GLY A 49 -17.12 19.97 22.40
C GLY A 49 -17.00 19.12 21.14
N TYR A 50 -17.81 19.45 20.13
CA TYR A 50 -17.80 18.74 18.85
C TYR A 50 -16.85 19.41 17.86
N LEU A 51 -15.93 18.63 17.30
CA LEU A 51 -15.07 19.06 16.20
C LEU A 51 -15.22 18.11 15.03
N PHE A 52 -15.15 18.63 13.80
CA PHE A 52 -14.94 17.77 12.64
C PHE A 52 -13.48 17.32 12.63
N LYS A 53 -13.26 16.01 12.70
CA LYS A 53 -11.94 15.39 12.61
C LYS A 53 -11.64 15.03 11.16
N TRP A 54 -10.45 15.37 10.67
CA TRP A 54 -9.90 14.81 9.43
C TRP A 54 -9.55 13.34 9.66
N GLN A 55 -10.12 12.46 8.84
CA GLN A 55 -9.72 11.05 8.81
C GLN A 55 -8.89 10.80 7.55
N ASP A 56 -7.57 10.85 7.70
CA ASP A 56 -6.67 10.44 6.63
C ASP A 56 -6.77 8.92 6.44
N ARG A 57 -6.89 8.48 5.18
CA ARG A 57 -6.95 7.05 4.83
C ARG A 57 -5.70 6.71 4.05
N SER A 58 -4.80 5.99 4.70
CA SER A 58 -3.63 5.35 4.10
C SER A 58 -4.02 4.23 3.11
N LEU A 59 -4.51 4.66 1.95
CA LEU A 59 -4.88 3.91 0.74
C LEU A 59 -6.22 3.14 0.79
N GLY A 60 -7.27 3.79 0.28
CA GLY A 60 -8.55 3.16 -0.08
C GLY A 60 -9.51 4.17 -0.72
N PHE A 61 -10.23 3.80 -1.79
CA PHE A 61 -11.00 4.71 -2.68
C PHE A 61 -12.31 5.26 -2.06
N GLY A 62 -12.22 5.94 -0.93
CA GLY A 62 -13.20 6.92 -0.46
C GLY A 62 -12.47 8.24 -0.25
N GLY A 63 -13.01 9.36 -0.77
CA GLY A 63 -12.39 10.67 -0.60
C GLY A 63 -12.20 11.03 0.88
N THR A 64 -11.19 11.86 1.16
CA THR A 64 -10.89 12.40 2.49
C THR A 64 -12.16 12.91 3.16
N LYS A 65 -12.58 12.26 4.26
CA LYS A 65 -13.85 12.54 4.93
C LYS A 65 -13.60 13.26 6.25
N TRP A 66 -14.25 14.41 6.40
CA TRP A 66 -14.47 15.06 7.69
C TRP A 66 -15.60 14.32 8.41
N ASP A 67 -15.37 13.96 9.66
CA ASP A 67 -16.37 13.25 10.47
C ASP A 67 -16.49 13.90 11.86
N LEU A 68 -17.72 14.10 12.33
CA LEU A 68 -17.98 14.83 13.57
C LEU A 68 -17.66 13.93 14.76
N ARG A 69 -16.84 14.41 15.70
CA ARG A 69 -16.46 13.67 16.92
C ARG A 69 -16.53 14.57 18.14
N TYR A 70 -16.83 13.97 19.28
CA TYR A 70 -16.82 14.68 20.55
C TYR A 70 -15.41 14.61 21.15
N PHE A 71 -14.79 15.77 21.34
CA PHE A 71 -13.45 15.89 21.92
C PHE A 71 -13.54 16.36 23.37
N VAL A 72 -12.65 15.82 24.20
CA VAL A 72 -12.49 16.19 25.61
C VAL A 72 -11.01 16.43 25.87
N LEU A 73 -10.67 17.65 26.25
CA LEU A 73 -9.34 18.06 26.72
C LEU A 73 -9.39 18.17 28.24
N LYS A 74 -8.58 17.36 28.94
CA LYS A 74 -8.43 17.39 30.40
C LYS A 74 -6.96 17.15 30.76
N ARG A 75 -6.37 18.00 31.62
CA ARG A 75 -5.01 17.84 32.18
C ARG A 75 -3.96 17.45 31.11
N GLY A 76 -3.86 18.21 30.02
CA GLY A 76 -2.91 17.95 28.94
C GLY A 76 -3.19 16.73 28.04
N LYS A 77 -4.27 15.99 28.28
CA LYS A 77 -4.67 14.80 27.53
C LYS A 77 -5.90 15.10 26.65
N LEU A 78 -5.73 15.02 25.34
CA LEU A 78 -6.78 15.20 24.35
C LEU A 78 -7.36 13.84 23.93
N SER A 79 -8.62 13.59 24.29
CA SER A 79 -9.33 12.35 23.95
C SER A 79 -10.50 12.62 23.03
N TYR A 80 -10.84 11.68 22.13
CA TYR A 80 -12.07 11.77 21.35
C TYR A 80 -12.94 10.51 21.42
N TYR A 81 -14.23 10.76 21.33
CA TYR A 81 -15.33 9.81 21.47
C TYR A 81 -16.17 9.81 20.20
N LEU A 82 -16.96 8.76 19.98
CA LEU A 82 -17.88 8.73 18.84
C LEU A 82 -18.97 9.79 19.03
N ASN A 83 -19.61 9.79 20.20
CA ASN A 83 -20.64 10.71 20.66
C ASN A 83 -20.37 11.08 22.14
N HIS A 84 -21.00 12.14 22.64
CA HIS A 84 -20.94 12.56 24.06
C HIS A 84 -21.36 11.47 25.07
N ASN A 85 -22.19 10.49 24.67
CA ASN A 85 -22.67 9.40 25.52
C ASN A 85 -21.73 8.17 25.54
N ASP A 86 -20.64 8.14 24.75
CA ASP A 86 -19.71 7.01 24.71
C ASP A 86 -18.75 7.07 25.91
N GLN A 87 -18.78 6.08 26.81
CA GLN A 87 -17.94 6.09 28.02
C GLN A 87 -16.46 5.82 27.72
N ARG A 88 -16.13 5.23 26.57
CA ARG A 88 -14.75 4.83 26.23
C ARG A 88 -14.17 5.70 25.11
N ALA A 89 -13.04 6.35 25.39
CA ALA A 89 -12.31 7.11 24.38
C ALA A 89 -11.85 6.18 23.24
N ARG A 90 -12.05 6.63 21.99
CA ARG A 90 -11.62 5.91 20.78
C ARG A 90 -10.14 6.12 20.47
N TYR A 91 -9.60 7.23 20.95
CA TYR A 91 -8.19 7.59 20.89
C TYR A 91 -7.92 8.64 21.98
N SER A 92 -6.72 8.64 22.52
CA SER A 92 -6.27 9.59 23.52
C SER A 92 -4.81 9.94 23.24
N LEU A 93 -4.50 11.23 23.26
CA LEU A 93 -3.18 11.79 22.94
C LEU A 93 -2.74 12.72 24.07
N THR A 94 -1.61 12.41 24.69
CA THR A 94 -0.93 13.33 25.61
C THR A 94 -0.21 14.39 24.77
N LEU A 95 -0.44 15.68 25.07
CA LEU A 95 0.03 16.80 24.25
C LEU A 95 1.51 17.18 24.45
N LYS A 96 2.33 16.23 24.88
CA LYS A 96 3.78 16.41 25.09
C LYS A 96 4.51 16.50 23.76
N ASN A 97 5.47 17.43 23.64
CA ASN A 97 6.19 17.78 22.43
C ASN A 97 5.25 18.06 21.23
N CYS A 98 4.07 18.64 21.47
CA CYS A 98 3.12 18.97 20.41
C CYS A 98 3.10 20.48 20.10
N ALA A 99 2.66 20.84 18.91
CA ALA A 99 2.46 22.22 18.47
C ALA A 99 1.15 22.36 17.68
N VAL A 100 0.49 23.51 17.78
CA VAL A 100 -0.76 23.83 17.07
C VAL A 100 -0.46 24.84 15.95
N ARG A 101 -0.96 24.58 14.73
CA ARG A 101 -0.87 25.50 13.59
C ARG A 101 -2.26 25.86 13.08
N ASP A 102 -2.39 27.08 12.59
CA ASP A 102 -3.54 27.52 11.82
C ASP A 102 -3.40 27.04 10.35
N ASP A 103 -4.37 26.24 9.88
CA ASP A 103 -4.39 25.69 8.52
C ASP A 103 -5.38 26.47 7.60
N GLY A 104 -5.82 27.66 8.02
CA GLY A 104 -6.69 28.57 7.26
C GLY A 104 -8.20 28.32 7.41
N PHE A 105 -8.94 28.56 6.33
CA PHE A 105 -10.40 28.40 6.27
C PHE A 105 -10.89 28.01 4.87
N LYS A 106 -12.11 27.46 4.78
CA LYS A 106 -12.71 26.94 3.54
C LYS A 106 -14.20 27.25 3.46
N GLN A 107 -14.62 27.93 2.40
CA GLN A 107 -16.02 28.32 2.21
C GLN A 107 -16.96 27.10 2.10
N ASN A 108 -18.12 27.19 2.76
CA ASN A 108 -19.14 26.15 2.76
C ASN A 108 -19.88 26.12 1.40
N ARG A 109 -19.97 24.93 0.79
CA ARG A 109 -20.60 24.72 -0.53
C ARG A 109 -22.07 25.14 -0.59
N LYS A 110 -22.80 25.18 0.54
CA LYS A 110 -24.20 25.61 0.58
C LYS A 110 -24.37 27.09 0.19
N TYR A 111 -23.48 27.96 0.66
CA TYR A 111 -23.54 29.41 0.42
C TYR A 111 -22.93 29.81 -0.94
N ARG A 112 -22.12 28.94 -1.56
CA ARG A 112 -21.46 29.17 -2.85
C ARG A 112 -22.41 29.27 -4.06
N LYS A 113 -23.70 28.92 -3.92
CA LYS A 113 -24.67 28.98 -5.03
C LYS A 113 -25.40 30.32 -5.17
N ASN A 114 -25.39 31.17 -4.13
CA ASN A 114 -26.18 32.41 -4.11
C ASN A 114 -25.31 33.69 -4.16
N SER A 115 -23.99 33.57 -4.35
CA SER A 115 -23.09 34.71 -4.41
C SER A 115 -23.06 35.33 -5.81
N MET A 116 -24.00 36.22 -6.08
CA MET A 116 -23.90 37.23 -7.15
C MET A 116 -23.92 38.67 -6.59
N ASP A 117 -24.00 38.80 -5.26
CA ASP A 117 -23.82 40.03 -4.48
C ASP A 117 -22.56 39.93 -3.59
N ASP A 118 -22.08 41.11 -3.15
CA ASP A 118 -20.76 41.37 -2.57
C ASP A 118 -20.43 40.69 -1.22
N ASP A 119 -19.12 40.58 -0.97
CA ASP A 119 -18.40 40.21 0.27
C ASP A 119 -19.25 39.83 1.51
N ILE A 120 -19.60 38.54 1.61
CA ILE A 120 -20.18 37.95 2.82
C ILE A 120 -19.16 38.06 3.99
N PRO A 121 -19.48 38.75 5.11
CA PRO A 121 -18.55 38.96 6.20
C PRO A 121 -18.00 37.67 6.82
N LEU A 122 -16.69 37.62 7.06
CA LEU A 122 -15.97 36.46 7.62
C LEU A 122 -16.41 36.03 9.04
N LYS A 123 -17.36 36.75 9.66
CA LYS A 123 -17.86 36.53 11.03
C LYS A 123 -19.16 35.70 11.07
N THR A 124 -19.82 35.44 9.94
CA THR A 124 -21.11 34.76 9.91
C THR A 124 -20.92 33.24 10.08
N VAL A 125 -21.38 32.69 11.21
CA VAL A 125 -21.20 31.27 11.58
C VAL A 125 -21.72 30.34 10.48
N GLY A 126 -20.97 29.27 10.17
CA GLY A 126 -21.36 28.26 9.18
C GLY A 126 -21.09 28.62 7.71
N THR A 127 -20.70 29.86 7.40
CA THR A 127 -20.32 30.28 6.03
C THR A 127 -18.94 29.75 5.62
N TYR A 128 -18.02 29.62 6.59
CA TYR A 128 -16.68 29.06 6.42
C TYR A 128 -16.41 27.95 7.45
N TYR A 129 -15.72 26.90 7.01
CA TYR A 129 -15.09 25.90 7.87
C TYR A 129 -13.68 26.37 8.18
N HIS A 130 -13.38 26.70 9.44
CA HIS A 130 -12.05 27.12 9.86
C HIS A 130 -11.23 25.89 10.26
N VAL A 131 -10.02 25.76 9.72
CA VAL A 131 -9.18 24.56 9.84
C VAL A 131 -7.97 24.87 10.72
N PHE A 132 -7.57 23.91 11.56
CA PHE A 132 -6.35 23.96 12.37
C PHE A 132 -5.84 22.55 12.63
N SER A 133 -4.56 22.41 12.92
CA SER A 133 -3.92 21.10 13.07
C SER A 133 -2.92 21.05 14.22
N LEU A 134 -2.75 19.85 14.78
CA LEU A 134 -1.79 19.51 15.81
C LEU A 134 -0.66 18.69 15.18
N TYR A 135 0.58 19.06 15.44
CA TYR A 135 1.80 18.46 14.90
C TYR A 135 2.72 18.01 16.05
N GLN A 136 3.58 17.02 15.79
CA GLN A 136 4.63 16.63 16.72
C GLN A 136 5.90 17.45 16.44
N ARG A 137 6.50 18.07 17.46
CA ARG A 137 7.81 18.72 17.31
C ARG A 137 8.89 17.64 17.08
N PRO A 138 9.82 17.83 16.12
CA PRO A 138 10.95 16.93 15.96
C PRO A 138 11.85 16.94 17.20
N LYS A 139 12.40 15.78 17.57
CA LYS A 139 13.33 15.67 18.71
C LYS A 139 14.67 16.30 18.35
N GLY A 140 14.87 17.57 18.71
CA GLY A 140 16.15 18.27 18.52
C GLY A 140 16.10 19.79 18.63
N SER A 141 14.92 20.42 18.49
CA SER A 141 14.78 21.89 18.58
C SER A 141 14.30 22.33 19.96
N THR A 142 15.22 22.79 20.82
CA THR A 142 14.90 23.52 22.06
C THR A 142 14.69 25.02 21.86
N ASP A 143 14.99 25.55 20.66
CA ASP A 143 14.79 26.96 20.36
C ASP A 143 13.37 27.28 19.91
N VAL A 144 12.78 28.25 20.61
CA VAL A 144 11.59 28.98 20.16
C VAL A 144 12.06 29.98 19.11
N CYS A 145 11.35 30.05 17.97
CA CYS A 145 11.68 30.83 16.77
C CYS A 145 12.81 30.24 15.90
N ALA A 146 12.47 29.21 15.12
CA ALA A 146 13.19 28.90 13.89
C ALA A 146 12.20 29.02 12.70
N GLU A 147 12.44 29.99 11.83
CA GLU A 147 11.76 30.09 10.54
C GLU A 147 12.29 28.95 9.65
N TYR A 148 11.40 28.02 9.26
CA TYR A 148 11.73 26.92 8.35
C TYR A 148 10.87 27.04 7.10
N ASP A 149 11.51 27.48 6.01
CA ASP A 149 10.99 27.37 4.64
C ASP A 149 10.97 25.89 4.20
N ASP A 150 9.92 25.15 4.59
CA ASP A 150 9.40 23.96 3.90
C ASP A 150 8.06 23.53 4.53
N GLU A 151 7.01 24.32 4.27
CA GLU A 151 5.73 24.26 5.01
C GLU A 151 4.84 23.01 4.82
N ASP A 152 5.19 22.09 3.89
CA ASP A 152 4.30 21.03 3.37
C ASP A 152 4.62 19.59 3.86
N ASP A 153 5.79 19.31 4.45
CA ASP A 153 6.23 17.92 4.74
C ASP A 153 6.02 17.43 6.21
N ILE A 154 5.51 18.29 7.10
CA ILE A 154 5.17 17.88 8.48
C ILE A 154 3.77 17.27 8.52
N ILE A 155 3.66 15.96 8.76
CA ILE A 155 2.38 15.26 8.85
C ILE A 155 1.65 15.65 10.16
N PRO A 156 0.40 16.18 10.11
CA PRO A 156 -0.36 16.49 11.32
C PRO A 156 -0.81 15.22 12.05
N LEU A 157 -0.60 15.18 13.37
CA LEU A 157 -1.12 14.13 14.26
C LEU A 157 -2.66 14.10 14.24
N LEU A 158 -3.27 15.28 14.29
CA LEU A 158 -4.71 15.48 14.24
C LEU A 158 -5.00 16.79 13.50
N ARG A 159 -5.93 16.76 12.55
CA ARG A 159 -6.44 17.95 11.84
C ARG A 159 -7.93 18.12 12.12
N PHE A 160 -8.33 19.35 12.40
CA PHE A 160 -9.65 19.73 12.93
C PHE A 160 -10.32 20.80 12.06
N SER A 161 -11.65 20.89 12.11
CA SER A 161 -12.36 22.09 11.66
C SER A 161 -13.61 22.41 12.46
N THR A 162 -13.89 23.71 12.61
CA THR A 162 -15.10 24.28 13.24
C THR A 162 -15.88 25.14 12.25
N GLU A 163 -17.16 25.39 12.54
CA GLU A 163 -18.01 26.35 11.79
C GLU A 163 -17.96 27.78 12.38
N SER A 164 -17.22 27.98 13.47
CA SER A 164 -17.04 29.24 14.19
C SER A 164 -15.56 29.58 14.39
N LEU A 165 -15.18 30.79 13.99
CA LEU A 165 -13.83 31.36 14.19
C LEU A 165 -13.49 31.53 15.68
N ALA A 166 -14.46 31.99 16.49
CA ALA A 166 -14.28 32.16 17.93
C ALA A 166 -14.01 30.81 18.62
N GLU A 167 -14.71 29.75 18.19
CA GLU A 167 -14.52 28.41 18.74
C GLU A 167 -13.14 27.84 18.37
N LYS A 168 -12.68 28.05 17.13
CA LYS A 168 -11.32 27.71 16.68
C LYS A 168 -10.28 28.40 17.55
N ASN A 169 -10.36 29.72 17.72
CA ASN A 169 -9.36 30.47 18.48
C ASN A 169 -9.26 29.96 19.92
N GLN A 170 -10.40 29.75 20.58
CA GLN A 170 -10.45 29.18 21.93
C GLN A 170 -9.90 27.74 22.00
N TRP A 171 -10.11 26.92 20.96
CA TRP A 171 -9.49 25.58 20.89
C TRP A 171 -7.97 25.64 20.67
N MET A 172 -7.49 26.51 19.77
CA MET A 172 -6.05 26.66 19.53
C MET A 172 -5.30 27.18 20.76
N GLU A 173 -5.87 28.16 21.46
CA GLU A 173 -5.32 28.72 22.70
C GLU A 173 -5.23 27.66 23.82
N LEU A 174 -6.32 26.94 24.10
CA LEU A 174 -6.30 25.90 25.12
C LEU A 174 -5.40 24.71 24.77
N LEU A 175 -5.30 24.34 23.49
CA LEU A 175 -4.37 23.31 23.04
C LEU A 175 -2.91 23.78 23.14
N SER A 176 -2.59 25.03 22.81
CA SER A 176 -1.22 25.56 22.92
C SER A 176 -0.77 25.66 24.38
N LEU A 177 -1.65 26.17 25.27
CA LEU A 177 -1.45 26.17 26.72
C LEU A 177 -1.26 24.74 27.26
N SER A 178 -2.03 23.77 26.76
CA SER A 178 -1.90 22.38 27.17
C SER A 178 -0.62 21.70 26.69
N CYS A 179 -0.11 22.07 25.50
CA CYS A 179 1.21 21.62 25.05
C CYS A 179 2.31 22.19 25.97
N ALA A 180 2.26 23.49 26.27
CA ALA A 180 3.21 24.14 27.18
C ALA A 180 3.18 23.53 28.60
N TYR A 181 2.00 23.20 29.12
CA TYR A 181 1.86 22.50 30.41
C TYR A 181 2.50 21.10 30.39
N CYS A 182 2.22 20.29 29.36
CA CYS A 182 2.82 18.95 29.20
C CYS A 182 4.34 18.93 29.00
N ASP A 183 4.91 20.03 28.50
CA ASP A 183 6.34 20.20 28.30
C ASP A 183 7.06 20.72 29.56
N SER A 184 6.32 21.16 30.59
CA SER A 184 6.87 21.67 31.85
C SER A 184 7.14 20.56 32.88
N ASP A 185 8.06 20.82 33.81
CA ASP A 185 8.44 19.85 34.84
C ASP A 185 7.32 19.51 35.83
N TYR A 186 6.35 20.42 36.04
CA TYR A 186 5.13 20.17 36.84
C TYR A 186 4.32 18.96 36.35
N PHE A 187 4.33 18.67 35.05
CA PHE A 187 3.64 17.48 34.50
C PHE A 187 4.31 16.16 34.90
N LYS A 188 5.58 16.18 35.34
CA LYS A 188 6.27 14.98 35.86
C LYS A 188 5.83 14.68 37.30
N GLU A 189 5.74 15.71 38.14
CA GLU A 189 5.36 15.56 39.56
C GLU A 189 3.92 15.07 39.74
N ASP A 190 2.96 15.57 38.94
CA ASP A 190 1.58 15.07 38.91
C ASP A 190 1.46 13.64 38.30
N GLY A 191 2.45 13.20 37.52
CA GLY A 191 2.38 11.99 36.70
C GLY A 191 2.76 10.69 37.42
N GLU A 192 3.65 10.75 38.41
CA GLU A 192 4.15 9.55 39.11
C GLU A 192 3.10 8.91 40.05
N GLY A 193 1.98 9.59 40.31
CA GLY A 193 0.91 9.10 41.20
C GLY A 193 -0.07 8.07 40.61
N GLU A 194 -0.20 7.95 39.27
CA GLU A 194 -1.23 7.09 38.65
C GLU A 194 -0.69 5.84 37.92
N GLU A 195 0.60 5.75 37.56
CA GLU A 195 1.11 4.59 36.79
C GLU A 195 1.44 3.34 37.64
N LEU A 196 1.44 3.44 38.97
CA LEU A 196 1.89 2.35 39.88
C LEU A 196 0.78 1.40 40.38
N ASN A 197 -0.50 1.62 40.03
CA ASN A 197 -1.64 0.84 40.57
C ASN A 197 -2.60 0.28 39.49
N SER A 198 -2.07 -0.46 38.50
CA SER A 198 -2.90 -1.24 37.56
C SER A 198 -2.50 -2.70 37.35
N HIS A 199 -1.55 -3.22 38.17
CA HIS A 199 -1.07 -4.61 38.09
C HIS A 199 -1.06 -5.35 39.45
N SER A 200 -2.20 -5.44 40.12
CA SER A 200 -2.47 -6.50 41.11
C SER A 200 -3.98 -6.74 41.29
N ALA A 201 -4.33 -7.96 41.75
CA ALA A 201 -5.70 -8.47 41.90
C ALA A 201 -6.49 -7.76 43.05
N VAL A 202 -7.74 -8.07 43.42
CA VAL A 202 -8.32 -9.38 43.79
C VAL A 202 -9.87 -9.38 43.68
N LYS A 203 -10.44 -10.59 43.65
CA LYS A 203 -11.85 -10.97 43.87
C LYS A 203 -12.47 -10.32 45.13
N GLY A 204 -13.81 -10.17 45.11
CA GLY A 204 -14.68 -10.69 46.19
C GLY A 204 -14.88 -9.92 47.51
N THR A 205 -16.16 -9.66 47.78
CA THR A 205 -16.88 -9.72 49.09
C THR A 205 -16.77 -8.61 50.15
N SER A 206 -17.97 -8.09 50.47
CA SER A 206 -18.59 -7.80 51.80
C SER A 206 -18.13 -6.65 52.70
N GLY A 207 -19.07 -5.72 52.98
CA GLY A 207 -19.18 -4.90 54.20
C GLY A 207 -18.24 -3.69 54.28
N THR A 208 -18.60 -2.53 54.87
CA THR A 208 -19.83 -2.07 55.54
C THR A 208 -19.98 -0.54 55.39
N LEU A 209 -21.22 -0.04 55.37
CA LEU A 209 -21.62 1.39 55.45
C LEU A 209 -22.37 1.61 56.77
N PRO A 210 -22.77 2.85 57.20
CA PRO A 210 -22.38 4.22 56.78
C PRO A 210 -22.12 5.21 57.96
N MET A 211 -21.77 6.49 57.66
CA MET A 211 -22.37 7.73 58.21
C MET A 211 -21.64 9.00 57.68
N LEU A 212 -22.20 10.22 57.63
CA LEU A 212 -23.54 10.75 57.26
C LEU A 212 -23.46 12.31 57.14
N ILE A 213 -23.73 12.90 55.95
CA ILE A 213 -24.12 14.33 55.65
C ILE A 213 -23.27 15.46 56.33
N PHE A 214 -23.50 16.78 56.25
CA PHE A 214 -24.22 17.73 55.34
C PHE A 214 -23.18 18.70 54.69
N ALA A 215 -23.42 19.84 54.02
CA ALA A 215 -24.59 20.62 53.58
C ALA A 215 -24.27 21.39 52.28
N GLU A 216 -25.26 21.94 51.60
CA GLU A 216 -25.12 22.84 50.42
C GLU A 216 -25.76 24.21 50.73
N PRO A 217 -25.07 25.34 50.44
CA PRO A 217 -25.79 26.60 50.22
C PRO A 217 -25.24 27.49 49.08
N GLU A 218 -26.10 27.64 48.07
CA GLU A 218 -26.44 28.85 47.28
C GLU A 218 -25.42 29.68 46.44
N PRO A 219 -25.90 30.36 45.36
CA PRO A 219 -25.05 31.01 44.35
C PRO A 219 -24.77 32.50 44.62
N ALA A 220 -23.49 32.87 44.62
CA ALA A 220 -23.06 34.28 44.70
C ALA A 220 -23.17 35.00 43.33
N LYS A 221 -23.71 36.22 43.34
CA LYS A 221 -23.95 37.07 42.14
C LYS A 221 -22.68 37.80 41.68
N MET A 222 -22.50 37.93 40.36
CA MET A 222 -21.45 38.79 39.78
C MET A 222 -21.78 40.30 39.93
N PRO A 223 -20.81 41.16 40.26
CA PRO A 223 -20.96 42.61 40.15
C PRO A 223 -20.85 43.06 38.68
N LYS A 224 -21.48 44.20 38.33
CA LYS A 224 -21.50 44.77 36.97
C LYS A 224 -20.74 46.10 36.87
N SER A 225 -20.18 46.31 35.68
CA SER A 225 -19.87 47.62 35.06
C SER A 225 -18.59 48.34 35.59
N PRO A 226 -18.02 49.33 34.86
CA PRO A 226 -18.60 50.04 33.73
C PRO A 226 -17.88 49.93 32.38
N SER A 227 -18.66 50.13 31.32
CA SER A 227 -18.22 50.49 29.98
C SER A 227 -17.62 51.90 29.95
N ASN A 228 -16.45 52.07 29.32
CA ASN A 228 -16.11 53.18 28.41
C ASN A 228 -14.60 53.21 28.08
N ALA A 229 -14.21 52.67 26.91
CA ALA A 229 -12.98 53.06 26.21
C ALA A 229 -13.02 52.60 24.74
N THR A 230 -12.96 53.56 23.82
CA THR A 230 -13.07 53.33 22.37
C THR A 230 -11.75 52.79 21.80
N MET A 231 -11.73 51.56 21.29
CA MET A 231 -10.52 50.99 20.69
C MET A 231 -10.29 51.58 19.28
N LYS A 232 -9.38 52.56 19.16
CA LYS A 232 -8.97 53.14 17.88
C LYS A 232 -8.16 52.14 17.05
N LYS A 233 -8.54 52.02 15.78
CA LYS A 233 -7.84 51.26 14.73
C LYS A 233 -6.48 51.92 14.43
N ILE A 234 -5.39 51.15 14.43
CA ILE A 234 -4.09 51.60 13.88
C ILE A 234 -3.64 50.60 12.82
N SER A 235 -3.28 51.14 11.66
CA SER A 235 -2.72 50.43 10.51
C SER A 235 -1.38 51.03 10.13
N SER A 236 -0.35 50.21 9.98
CA SER A 236 0.83 50.46 9.15
C SER A 236 1.50 49.10 8.92
N HIS A 237 1.52 48.53 7.72
CA HIS A 237 2.37 48.92 6.59
C HIS A 237 3.84 49.14 6.98
N ILE A 238 4.62 48.07 6.90
CA ILE A 238 6.03 48.13 6.51
C ILE A 238 6.14 47.40 5.17
N LYS A 239 6.57 48.14 4.13
CA LYS A 239 7.01 47.56 2.86
C LYS A 239 8.46 47.12 3.02
N LEU A 240 8.81 45.94 2.53
CA LEU A 240 10.20 45.56 2.26
C LEU A 240 10.30 45.05 0.81
N ASN A 241 11.47 45.29 0.22
CA ASN A 241 11.56 45.53 -1.22
C ASN A 241 11.65 44.27 -2.07
N LYS A 242 11.28 44.46 -3.35
CA LYS A 242 11.11 43.43 -4.37
C LYS A 242 12.34 43.39 -5.30
N SER A 243 13.15 42.34 -5.17
CA SER A 243 14.20 41.94 -6.11
C SER A 243 14.70 40.54 -5.73
N VAL A 244 14.91 39.56 -6.62
CA VAL A 244 14.74 39.47 -8.08
C VAL A 244 14.42 37.99 -8.41
N ASP A 245 13.70 37.74 -9.52
CA ASP A 245 13.51 36.45 -10.20
C ASP A 245 12.96 35.24 -9.42
N SER A 246 11.67 35.34 -9.09
CA SER A 246 10.80 34.15 -9.02
C SER A 246 10.60 33.53 -10.41
N ALA A 247 11.39 32.50 -10.72
CA ALA A 247 11.13 31.61 -11.84
C ALA A 247 9.73 30.98 -11.69
N LYS A 248 8.79 31.41 -12.55
CA LYS A 248 7.36 31.03 -12.51
C LYS A 248 7.18 29.52 -12.29
N SER A 249 6.69 29.14 -11.12
CA SER A 249 6.35 27.75 -10.81
C SER A 249 5.08 27.34 -11.59
N ASP A 250 5.30 26.83 -12.79
CA ASP A 250 4.25 26.40 -13.72
C ASP A 250 3.32 25.36 -13.04
N PRO A 251 1.98 25.56 -13.01
CA PRO A 251 1.07 24.66 -12.29
C PRO A 251 1.03 23.23 -12.84
N LYS A 252 1.71 22.96 -13.97
CA LYS A 252 1.94 21.63 -14.54
C LYS A 252 2.89 20.73 -13.72
N ARG A 253 3.70 21.27 -12.78
CA ARG A 253 4.68 20.47 -12.01
C ARG A 253 4.10 19.56 -10.90
N LYS A 254 2.79 19.64 -10.59
CA LYS A 254 2.15 18.89 -9.48
C LYS A 254 1.92 17.38 -9.72
N THR A 255 2.50 16.77 -10.77
CA THR A 255 2.24 15.38 -11.18
C THR A 255 3.49 14.50 -11.27
N ASP A 256 4.66 14.96 -10.80
CA ASP A 256 5.88 14.19 -10.96
C ASP A 256 6.04 13.09 -9.90
N TYR A 257 6.07 11.84 -10.36
CA TYR A 257 6.33 10.65 -9.54
C TYR A 257 7.59 9.97 -10.09
N PRO A 258 8.77 10.34 -9.58
CA PRO A 258 10.04 9.91 -10.17
C PRO A 258 10.31 8.41 -9.92
N PRO A 259 10.96 7.69 -10.87
CA PRO A 259 11.31 6.27 -10.70
C PRO A 259 12.19 5.96 -9.49
N SER A 260 12.97 6.91 -8.98
CA SER A 260 13.77 6.81 -7.73
C SER A 260 12.94 6.80 -6.44
N LYS A 261 11.68 7.27 -6.46
CA LYS A 261 10.88 7.48 -5.25
C LYS A 261 10.69 6.16 -4.47
N PRO A 262 11.05 6.09 -3.17
CA PRO A 262 11.03 4.82 -2.43
C PRO A 262 9.60 4.31 -2.20
N MET A 263 9.38 3.04 -2.54
CA MET A 263 8.13 2.28 -2.29
C MET A 263 8.19 1.55 -0.95
N HIS A 264 9.36 1.03 -0.60
CA HIS A 264 9.59 0.24 0.61
C HIS A 264 10.17 1.17 1.68
N ARG A 265 9.27 1.75 2.48
CA ARG A 265 9.61 2.80 3.46
C ARG A 265 9.80 2.28 4.88
N ASP A 266 9.22 1.13 5.19
CA ASP A 266 9.18 0.59 6.54
C ASP A 266 9.13 -0.95 6.52
N ALA A 267 9.52 -1.59 7.63
CA ALA A 267 9.56 -3.04 7.78
C ALA A 267 8.19 -3.60 8.20
N GLY A 268 7.22 -3.62 7.27
CA GLY A 268 5.89 -4.15 7.52
C GLY A 268 5.81 -5.69 7.55
N VAL A 269 4.80 -6.24 8.24
CA VAL A 269 4.53 -7.69 8.29
C VAL A 269 3.46 -8.10 7.28
N SER A 270 3.51 -9.34 6.77
CA SER A 270 2.45 -9.86 5.89
C SER A 270 1.12 -10.02 6.63
N TYR A 271 0.01 -9.67 5.99
CA TYR A 271 -1.32 -9.60 6.62
C TYR A 271 -1.90 -10.93 7.13
N LEU A 272 -1.39 -12.09 6.68
CA LEU A 272 -1.76 -13.42 7.20
C LEU A 272 -0.69 -14.02 8.12
N SER A 273 0.33 -13.25 8.51
CA SER A 273 1.35 -13.69 9.48
C SER A 273 0.80 -13.56 10.89
N ASP A 274 1.22 -14.45 11.78
CA ASP A 274 0.81 -14.46 13.19
C ASP A 274 1.21 -13.16 13.96
N GLU A 275 2.12 -12.37 13.39
CA GLU A 275 2.59 -11.05 13.87
C GLU A 275 1.69 -9.87 13.44
N ALA A 276 0.69 -10.09 12.58
CA ALA A 276 -0.16 -9.03 12.04
C ALA A 276 -1.26 -8.58 13.04
N PRO A 277 -1.66 -7.30 13.03
CA PRO A 277 -2.81 -6.84 13.82
C PRO A 277 -4.09 -7.57 13.38
N MET A 278 -5.06 -7.71 14.28
CA MET A 278 -6.31 -8.48 14.01
C MET A 278 -6.99 -8.04 12.71
N GLN A 279 -7.09 -8.96 11.77
CA GLN A 279 -7.70 -8.75 10.46
C GLN A 279 -9.20 -9.10 10.46
N ASN A 280 -9.94 -8.47 9.55
CA ASN A 280 -11.34 -8.80 9.29
C ASN A 280 -11.42 -9.87 8.19
N TYR A 281 -12.14 -10.97 8.44
CA TYR A 281 -12.26 -12.09 7.49
C TYR A 281 -13.66 -12.23 6.86
N ARG A 282 -14.53 -11.21 6.96
CA ARG A 282 -15.87 -11.22 6.35
C ARG A 282 -15.88 -11.60 4.87
N GLY A 283 -14.88 -11.16 4.10
CA GLY A 283 -14.72 -11.58 2.71
C GLY A 283 -14.57 -13.09 2.51
N LEU A 284 -13.79 -13.75 3.35
CA LEU A 284 -13.63 -15.21 3.32
C LEU A 284 -14.87 -15.94 3.87
N LEU A 285 -15.64 -15.32 4.77
CA LEU A 285 -16.94 -15.87 5.20
C LEU A 285 -17.99 -15.79 4.07
N ASN A 286 -18.02 -14.68 3.30
CA ASN A 286 -18.86 -14.58 2.10
C ASN A 286 -18.49 -15.67 1.09
N LEU A 287 -17.19 -15.87 0.85
CA LEU A 287 -16.70 -16.99 0.04
C LEU A 287 -17.16 -18.33 0.64
N GLY A 288 -17.01 -18.56 1.94
CA GLY A 288 -17.45 -19.78 2.61
C GLY A 288 -18.94 -20.07 2.44
N LEU A 289 -19.79 -19.04 2.44
CA LEU A 289 -21.22 -19.16 2.16
C LEU A 289 -21.51 -19.47 0.68
N ILE A 290 -20.81 -18.83 -0.26
CA ILE A 290 -20.90 -19.15 -1.70
C ILE A 290 -20.44 -20.59 -1.95
N ILE A 291 -19.31 -20.97 -1.34
CA ILE A 291 -18.76 -22.31 -1.35
C ILE A 291 -19.77 -23.29 -0.77
N LEU A 292 -20.46 -23.00 0.34
CA LEU A 292 -21.45 -23.91 0.93
C LEU A 292 -22.74 -24.00 0.10
N ALA A 293 -23.15 -22.91 -0.56
CA ALA A 293 -24.29 -22.90 -1.47
C ALA A 293 -24.04 -23.70 -2.77
N ILE A 294 -22.81 -23.66 -3.30
CA ILE A 294 -22.40 -24.44 -4.48
C ILE A 294 -21.99 -25.87 -4.09
N SER A 295 -21.33 -26.02 -2.94
CA SER A 295 -20.90 -27.29 -2.35
C SER A 295 -21.88 -27.76 -1.29
N ASN A 296 -22.95 -28.39 -1.77
CA ASN A 296 -23.45 -29.54 -1.03
C ASN A 296 -22.29 -30.54 -0.88
N PHE A 297 -21.82 -30.72 0.37
CA PHE A 297 -20.67 -31.55 0.80
C PHE A 297 -20.63 -32.96 0.16
N ARG A 298 -21.80 -33.42 -0.28
CA ARG A 298 -22.07 -34.57 -1.15
C ARG A 298 -21.16 -34.66 -2.38
N ILE A 299 -20.74 -33.57 -3.04
CA ILE A 299 -19.93 -33.67 -4.28
C ILE A 299 -18.52 -34.20 -3.98
N LEU A 300 -17.82 -33.62 -2.99
CA LEU A 300 -16.48 -34.10 -2.59
C LEU A 300 -16.52 -35.57 -2.13
N LEU A 301 -17.53 -35.92 -1.32
CA LEU A 301 -17.74 -37.28 -0.85
C LEU A 301 -18.17 -38.25 -1.97
N ALA A 302 -18.91 -37.78 -2.99
CA ALA A 302 -19.25 -38.57 -4.17
C ALA A 302 -18.00 -38.84 -5.01
N THR A 303 -17.15 -37.84 -5.26
CA THR A 303 -15.84 -38.03 -5.92
C THR A 303 -14.98 -39.03 -5.14
N MET A 304 -14.86 -38.90 -3.81
CA MET A 304 -14.12 -39.88 -3.00
C MET A 304 -14.71 -41.30 -3.05
N LYS A 305 -16.04 -41.43 -3.18
CA LYS A 305 -16.74 -42.73 -3.26
C LYS A 305 -16.67 -43.37 -4.65
N GLU A 306 -16.69 -42.56 -5.71
CA GLU A 306 -16.72 -42.98 -7.12
C GLU A 306 -15.32 -43.31 -7.65
N TYR A 307 -14.29 -42.56 -7.24
CA TYR A 307 -12.90 -42.76 -7.72
C TYR A 307 -12.00 -43.48 -6.69
N GLY A 308 -12.40 -43.53 -5.41
CA GLY A 308 -11.57 -44.08 -4.33
C GLY A 308 -10.33 -43.23 -4.03
N PHE A 309 -9.43 -43.74 -3.18
CA PHE A 309 -8.12 -43.10 -2.96
C PHE A 309 -7.15 -43.43 -4.12
N VAL A 310 -7.17 -42.63 -5.19
CA VAL A 310 -6.25 -42.81 -6.35
C VAL A 310 -4.84 -42.27 -6.04
N LEU A 311 -4.27 -42.68 -4.90
CA LEU A 311 -2.89 -42.35 -4.50
C LEU A 311 -1.85 -42.94 -5.46
N LYS A 312 -2.19 -44.00 -6.20
CA LYS A 312 -1.33 -44.59 -7.25
C LYS A 312 -0.93 -43.58 -8.33
N ASN A 313 -1.77 -42.57 -8.61
CA ASN A 313 -1.45 -41.54 -9.61
C ASN A 313 -0.66 -40.35 -9.08
N LEU A 314 -0.42 -40.23 -7.76
CA LEU A 314 0.51 -39.23 -7.24
C LEU A 314 1.96 -39.53 -7.71
N PHE A 315 2.30 -40.81 -7.85
CA PHE A 315 3.56 -41.29 -8.43
C PHE A 315 3.46 -41.57 -9.94
N SER A 316 2.28 -41.91 -10.49
CA SER A 316 2.08 -42.00 -11.96
C SER A 316 2.07 -40.62 -12.66
N PHE A 317 2.00 -39.52 -11.89
CA PHE A 317 2.44 -38.21 -12.35
C PHE A 317 3.91 -38.20 -12.79
N GLY A 318 4.65 -39.31 -12.58
CA GLY A 318 5.76 -39.83 -13.40
C GLY A 318 5.84 -39.29 -14.83
N SER A 319 4.76 -39.36 -15.60
CA SER A 319 4.73 -38.87 -17.00
C SER A 319 4.81 -37.33 -17.15
N MET A 320 4.59 -36.58 -16.07
CA MET A 320 4.88 -35.15 -15.93
C MET A 320 6.05 -34.88 -14.97
N THR A 321 6.65 -35.91 -14.37
CA THR A 321 7.90 -35.80 -13.60
C THR A 321 9.12 -36.29 -14.37
N ASN A 322 9.26 -35.82 -15.61
CA ASN A 322 10.57 -35.37 -16.12
C ASN A 322 11.07 -34.12 -15.35
N ILE A 323 10.96 -34.14 -14.01
CA ILE A 323 11.69 -33.28 -13.08
C ILE A 323 13.10 -33.86 -12.87
N ALA A 324 13.31 -35.15 -13.20
CA ALA A 324 14.60 -35.82 -13.20
C ALA A 324 15.46 -35.48 -14.45
N ALA A 325 14.84 -35.04 -15.54
CA ALA A 325 15.53 -34.40 -16.66
C ALA A 325 15.46 -32.88 -16.47
N LEU A 326 16.52 -32.30 -15.92
CA LEU A 326 16.82 -30.88 -16.09
C LEU A 326 17.11 -30.65 -17.58
N ASP A 327 16.04 -30.47 -18.38
CA ASP A 327 16.12 -30.29 -19.82
C ASP A 327 17.24 -29.27 -20.15
N ILE A 328 18.20 -29.67 -20.98
CA ILE A 328 19.33 -28.79 -21.35
C ILE A 328 18.84 -27.42 -21.87
N PRO A 329 17.74 -27.33 -22.67
CA PRO A 329 17.09 -26.05 -23.00
C PRO A 329 16.59 -25.23 -21.80
N PHE A 330 16.01 -25.88 -20.77
CA PHE A 330 15.54 -25.20 -19.57
C PHE A 330 16.70 -24.68 -18.72
N VAL A 331 17.74 -25.48 -18.50
CA VAL A 331 18.93 -25.07 -17.72
C VAL A 331 19.68 -23.96 -18.42
N SER A 332 19.95 -24.10 -19.73
CA SER A 332 20.61 -23.07 -20.53
C SER A 332 19.78 -21.78 -20.58
N GLY A 333 18.45 -21.87 -20.68
CA GLY A 333 17.54 -20.75 -20.52
C GLY A 333 17.71 -20.04 -19.17
N MET A 334 17.70 -20.76 -18.05
CA MET A 334 17.88 -20.19 -16.71
C MET A 334 19.28 -19.59 -16.49
N LEU A 335 20.34 -20.17 -17.06
CA LEU A 335 21.68 -19.60 -17.06
C LEU A 335 21.76 -18.32 -17.91
N LEU A 336 21.11 -18.32 -19.08
CA LEU A 336 21.02 -17.14 -19.96
C LEU A 336 20.31 -15.96 -19.29
N LEU A 337 19.29 -16.21 -18.46
CA LEU A 337 18.66 -15.15 -17.65
C LEU A 337 19.69 -14.41 -16.76
N ASN A 338 20.67 -15.13 -16.21
CA ASN A 338 21.73 -14.52 -15.39
C ASN A 338 22.72 -13.70 -16.24
N ALA A 339 22.98 -14.11 -17.48
CA ALA A 339 23.85 -13.35 -18.40
C ALA A 339 23.30 -11.94 -18.68
N PHE A 340 21.99 -11.78 -18.87
CA PHE A 340 21.35 -10.46 -19.06
C PHE A 340 21.46 -9.57 -17.81
N VAL A 341 21.48 -10.14 -16.60
CA VAL A 341 21.71 -9.41 -15.33
C VAL A 341 23.16 -8.89 -15.25
N ILE A 342 24.14 -9.75 -15.58
CA ILE A 342 25.55 -9.36 -15.62
C ILE A 342 25.80 -8.30 -16.69
N PHE A 343 25.16 -8.42 -17.86
CA PHE A 343 25.27 -7.44 -18.93
C PHE A 343 24.64 -6.08 -18.55
N ALA A 344 23.48 -6.08 -17.88
CA ALA A 344 22.89 -4.87 -17.32
C ALA A 344 23.81 -4.20 -16.27
N TYR A 345 24.47 -4.98 -15.43
CA TYR A 345 25.48 -4.48 -14.50
C TYR A 345 26.67 -3.85 -15.23
N GLY A 346 27.21 -4.51 -16.27
CA GLY A 346 28.34 -4.00 -17.06
C GLY A 346 28.03 -2.70 -17.81
N ILE A 347 26.85 -2.57 -18.41
CA ILE A 347 26.39 -1.32 -19.05
C ILE A 347 26.30 -0.20 -18.00
N GLU A 348 25.71 -0.47 -16.83
CA GLU A 348 25.53 0.53 -15.78
C GLU A 348 26.86 0.98 -15.15
N LEU A 349 27.81 0.06 -14.97
CA LEU A 349 29.17 0.36 -14.52
C LEU A 349 29.94 1.21 -15.57
N SER A 350 29.75 0.92 -16.85
CA SER A 350 30.37 1.69 -17.94
C SER A 350 29.79 3.11 -18.05
N LEU A 351 28.48 3.25 -17.83
CA LEU A 351 27.79 4.55 -17.72
C LEU A 351 28.24 5.35 -16.51
N SER A 352 28.39 4.73 -15.34
CA SER A 352 28.83 5.44 -14.12
C SER A 352 30.30 5.86 -14.18
N SER A 353 31.12 5.13 -14.93
CA SER A 353 32.53 5.45 -15.18
C SER A 353 32.76 6.47 -16.31
N GLY A 354 31.68 6.96 -16.96
CA GLY A 354 31.77 7.91 -18.06
C GLY A 354 32.31 7.34 -19.39
N LEU A 355 32.50 6.03 -19.51
CA LEU A 355 33.03 5.37 -20.71
C LEU A 355 32.04 5.40 -21.89
N PHE A 356 30.74 5.46 -21.61
CA PHE A 356 29.67 5.53 -22.61
C PHE A 356 28.82 6.79 -22.45
N ASN A 357 28.44 7.38 -23.60
CA ASN A 357 27.42 8.43 -23.65
C ASN A 357 26.05 7.88 -23.17
N GLU A 358 25.28 8.68 -22.42
CA GLU A 358 23.97 8.29 -21.87
C GLU A 358 23.04 7.72 -22.96
N GLY A 359 22.99 8.34 -24.14
CA GLY A 359 22.14 7.87 -25.24
C GLY A 359 22.52 6.47 -25.76
N PHE A 360 23.81 6.16 -25.82
CA PHE A 360 24.30 4.84 -26.25
C PHE A 360 24.03 3.78 -25.20
N GLY A 361 24.39 4.03 -23.93
CA GLY A 361 24.14 3.08 -22.84
C GLY A 361 22.65 2.85 -22.57
N MET A 362 21.79 3.85 -22.74
CA MET A 362 20.34 3.67 -22.66
C MET A 362 19.81 2.81 -23.81
N THR A 363 20.32 2.96 -25.04
CA THR A 363 19.97 2.06 -26.17
C THR A 363 20.40 0.62 -25.87
N MET A 364 21.61 0.40 -25.34
CA MET A 364 22.09 -0.92 -24.94
C MET A 364 21.22 -1.55 -23.83
N HIS A 365 20.79 -0.75 -22.84
CA HIS A 365 19.83 -1.20 -21.83
C HIS A 365 18.47 -1.60 -22.43
N VAL A 366 17.95 -0.84 -23.40
CA VAL A 366 16.69 -1.16 -24.11
C VAL A 366 16.81 -2.44 -24.94
N LEU A 367 17.94 -2.65 -25.60
CA LEU A 367 18.20 -3.90 -26.32
C LEU A 367 18.31 -5.09 -25.36
N ASN A 368 19.10 -4.97 -24.28
CA ASN A 368 19.29 -6.02 -23.28
C ASN A 368 17.97 -6.42 -22.59
N THR A 369 17.20 -5.43 -22.14
CA THR A 369 15.88 -5.67 -21.53
C THR A 369 14.95 -6.41 -22.49
N ASN A 370 14.76 -5.95 -23.73
CA ASN A 370 13.88 -6.65 -24.65
C ASN A 370 14.41 -8.05 -25.04
N ALA A 371 15.72 -8.21 -25.23
CA ALA A 371 16.34 -9.51 -25.45
C ALA A 371 16.06 -10.50 -24.30
N SER A 372 16.02 -9.99 -23.06
CA SER A 372 15.77 -10.81 -21.87
C SER A 372 14.37 -11.41 -21.78
N ILE A 373 13.41 -10.97 -22.60
CA ILE A 373 12.09 -11.60 -22.73
C ILE A 373 11.91 -12.33 -24.08
N PHE A 374 12.37 -11.74 -25.19
CA PHE A 374 12.22 -12.34 -26.51
C PHE A 374 13.05 -13.63 -26.70
N ILE A 375 14.27 -13.70 -26.17
CA ILE A 375 15.11 -14.90 -26.36
C ILE A 375 14.58 -16.10 -25.56
N PRO A 376 14.24 -15.98 -24.25
CA PRO A 376 13.56 -17.07 -23.54
C PRO A 376 12.21 -17.45 -24.16
N MET A 377 11.48 -16.49 -24.74
CA MET A 377 10.25 -16.76 -25.48
C MET A 377 10.47 -17.66 -26.70
N LEU A 378 11.49 -17.39 -27.50
CA LEU A 378 11.85 -18.23 -28.64
C LEU A 378 12.36 -19.61 -28.20
N ILE A 379 13.15 -19.69 -27.11
CA ILE A 379 13.63 -20.97 -26.55
C ILE A 379 12.45 -21.83 -26.09
N VAL A 380 11.51 -21.26 -25.32
CA VAL A 380 10.31 -22.00 -24.89
C VAL A 380 9.50 -22.46 -26.09
N TRP A 381 9.19 -21.57 -27.04
CA TRP A 381 8.39 -21.89 -28.23
C TRP A 381 9.03 -22.92 -29.19
N LYS A 382 10.37 -23.03 -29.24
CA LYS A 382 11.06 -23.90 -30.21
C LYS A 382 11.66 -25.18 -29.62
N VAL A 383 11.96 -25.22 -28.33
CA VAL A 383 12.83 -26.25 -27.74
C VAL A 383 12.33 -26.80 -26.41
N VAL A 384 11.34 -26.17 -25.75
CA VAL A 384 10.79 -26.66 -24.48
C VAL A 384 9.45 -27.34 -24.74
N GLU A 385 9.46 -28.68 -24.75
CA GLU A 385 8.27 -29.50 -24.96
C GLU A 385 7.39 -29.58 -23.70
N SER A 386 7.98 -29.56 -22.50
CA SER A 386 7.25 -29.62 -21.23
C SER A 386 6.60 -28.28 -20.87
N PRO A 387 5.26 -28.17 -20.83
CA PRO A 387 4.59 -26.90 -20.55
C PRO A 387 4.92 -26.35 -19.16
N LEU A 388 5.17 -27.21 -18.17
CA LEU A 388 5.54 -26.79 -16.82
C LEU A 388 6.92 -26.11 -16.79
N ASN A 389 7.91 -26.71 -17.46
CA ASN A 389 9.26 -26.12 -17.59
C ASN A 389 9.19 -24.79 -18.37
N GLY A 390 8.34 -24.73 -19.41
CA GLY A 390 8.05 -23.52 -20.17
C GLY A 390 7.45 -22.40 -19.31
N VAL A 391 6.44 -22.70 -18.48
CA VAL A 391 5.82 -21.72 -17.56
C VAL A 391 6.84 -21.19 -16.55
N ILE A 392 7.66 -22.06 -15.96
CA ILE A 392 8.67 -21.66 -14.96
C ILE A 392 9.73 -20.74 -15.58
N LEU A 393 10.25 -21.08 -16.77
CA LEU A 393 11.23 -20.26 -17.48
C LEU A 393 10.61 -18.92 -17.93
N MET A 394 9.37 -18.93 -18.44
CA MET A 394 8.69 -17.70 -18.86
C MET A 394 8.35 -16.78 -17.68
N MET A 395 7.85 -17.31 -16.56
CA MET A 395 7.62 -16.54 -15.34
C MET A 395 8.93 -15.90 -14.83
N SER A 396 10.03 -16.66 -14.86
CA SER A 396 11.37 -16.16 -14.47
C SER A 396 11.86 -15.06 -15.42
N SER A 397 11.62 -15.20 -16.72
CA SER A 397 11.91 -14.22 -17.77
C SER A 397 11.09 -12.92 -17.65
N VAL A 398 9.80 -13.02 -17.35
CA VAL A 398 8.95 -11.83 -17.11
C VAL A 398 9.37 -11.10 -15.83
N ILE A 399 9.71 -11.84 -14.76
CA ILE A 399 10.27 -11.24 -13.53
C ILE A 399 11.61 -10.56 -13.82
N LEU A 400 12.50 -11.18 -14.62
CA LEU A 400 13.76 -10.58 -15.09
C LEU A 400 13.52 -9.24 -15.76
N TRP A 401 12.68 -9.26 -16.79
CA TRP A 401 12.37 -8.11 -17.63
C TRP A 401 11.82 -6.94 -16.82
N MET A 402 10.86 -7.20 -15.92
CA MET A 402 10.31 -6.18 -15.01
C MET A 402 11.40 -5.61 -14.07
N LYS A 403 12.25 -6.47 -13.49
CA LYS A 403 13.33 -6.03 -12.60
C LYS A 403 14.38 -5.19 -13.33
N LEU A 404 14.82 -5.61 -14.52
CA LEU A 404 15.80 -4.87 -15.32
C LEU A 404 15.28 -3.47 -15.70
N ILE A 405 14.04 -3.36 -16.19
CA ILE A 405 13.41 -2.06 -16.49
C ILE A 405 13.42 -1.16 -15.24
N SER A 406 13.09 -1.74 -14.08
CA SER A 406 13.07 -1.00 -12.81
C SER A 406 14.46 -0.53 -12.38
N TYR A 407 15.48 -1.37 -12.53
CA TYR A 407 16.88 -1.04 -12.26
C TYR A 407 17.37 0.10 -13.17
N VAL A 408 17.15 -0.02 -14.48
CA VAL A 408 17.54 0.99 -15.49
C VAL A 408 16.84 2.32 -15.25
N HIS A 409 15.51 2.33 -15.07
CA HIS A 409 14.76 3.56 -14.84
C HIS A 409 15.17 4.27 -13.55
N SER A 410 15.33 3.54 -12.45
CA SER A 410 15.71 4.14 -11.17
C SER A 410 17.17 4.61 -11.17
N ASN A 411 18.13 3.85 -11.73
CA ASN A 411 19.53 4.30 -11.84
C ASN A 411 19.70 5.51 -12.78
N ARG A 412 18.94 5.58 -13.88
CA ARG A 412 18.92 6.78 -14.74
C ARG A 412 18.48 8.02 -13.96
N ASP A 413 17.44 7.88 -13.16
CA ASP A 413 16.90 8.97 -12.33
C ASP A 413 17.91 9.40 -11.24
N TYR A 414 18.64 8.44 -10.64
CA TYR A 414 19.75 8.71 -9.72
C TYR A 414 20.96 9.38 -10.40
N ARG A 415 21.28 9.05 -11.65
CA ARG A 415 22.32 9.75 -12.45
C ARG A 415 21.94 11.19 -12.77
N GLN A 416 20.69 11.42 -13.18
CA GLN A 416 20.22 12.73 -13.64
C GLN A 416 20.00 13.71 -12.47
N PHE A 417 19.68 13.21 -11.26
CA PHE A 417 19.40 14.04 -10.10
C PHE A 417 20.13 13.53 -8.82
N PRO A 418 21.48 13.61 -8.76
CA PRO A 418 22.26 13.02 -7.66
C PRO A 418 21.95 13.61 -6.28
N GLU A 419 21.77 14.93 -6.18
CA GLU A 419 21.38 15.62 -4.94
C GLU A 419 20.01 15.16 -4.43
N ARG A 420 19.04 15.06 -5.35
CA ARG A 420 17.68 14.61 -5.05
C ARG A 420 17.62 13.12 -4.72
N GLY A 421 18.51 12.32 -5.31
CA GLY A 421 18.57 10.87 -5.14
C GLY A 421 19.10 10.40 -3.79
N SER A 422 20.14 11.04 -3.27
CA SER A 422 20.83 10.62 -2.03
C SER A 422 20.03 10.94 -0.75
N HIS A 423 19.55 12.18 -0.62
CA HIS A 423 18.77 12.62 0.55
C HIS A 423 17.38 11.95 0.63
N ILE A 424 16.62 11.93 -0.48
CA ILE A 424 15.25 11.36 -0.47
C ILE A 424 15.26 9.86 -0.19
N SER A 425 16.22 9.11 -0.72
CA SER A 425 16.25 7.65 -0.55
C SER A 425 16.51 7.23 0.90
N THR A 426 17.23 8.04 1.67
CA THR A 426 17.65 7.72 3.05
C THR A 426 16.72 8.32 4.11
N LEU A 427 16.16 9.52 3.87
CA LEU A 427 15.24 10.19 4.79
C LEU A 427 13.87 9.50 4.90
N PHE A 428 13.35 8.92 3.81
CA PHE A 428 12.02 8.29 3.77
C PHE A 428 11.99 6.81 4.17
N ILE A 429 13.13 6.20 4.53
CA ILE A 429 13.21 4.76 4.85
C ILE A 429 13.59 4.56 6.32
N GLN A 430 12.73 3.88 7.07
CA GLN A 430 12.94 3.50 8.46
C GLN A 430 13.62 2.11 8.55
N HIS A 431 14.25 1.82 9.70
CA HIS A 431 14.96 0.55 9.96
C HIS A 431 16.07 0.19 8.95
N LEU A 432 16.93 1.17 8.64
CA LEU A 432 18.16 1.02 7.86
C LEU A 432 19.33 0.49 8.72
N ASP A 433 20.13 -0.44 8.16
CA ASP A 433 21.49 -0.75 8.66
C ASP A 433 22.36 0.52 8.57
N GLU A 434 23.30 0.76 9.50
CA GLU A 434 24.11 1.99 9.51
C GLU A 434 24.97 2.16 8.26
N SER A 435 25.59 1.08 7.77
CA SER A 435 26.35 1.06 6.52
C SER A 435 25.50 1.31 5.27
N ALA A 436 24.18 1.34 5.40
CA ALA A 436 23.25 1.57 4.30
C ALA A 436 22.71 3.02 4.28
N LYS A 437 22.91 3.80 5.35
CA LYS A 437 22.57 5.23 5.40
C LYS A 437 23.52 6.10 4.56
N THR A 438 24.75 5.64 4.33
CA THR A 438 25.79 6.34 3.57
C THR A 438 25.84 5.92 2.09
N LEU A 439 24.99 4.98 1.66
CA LEU A 439 25.05 4.42 0.31
C LEU A 439 24.34 5.33 -0.71
N SER A 440 25.12 6.06 -1.49
CA SER A 440 24.67 6.91 -2.60
C SER A 440 25.00 6.31 -3.98
N TYR A 441 24.46 6.89 -5.05
CA TYR A 441 24.97 6.66 -6.40
C TYR A 441 26.28 7.43 -6.60
N PRO A 442 27.34 6.86 -7.22
CA PRO A 442 27.41 5.56 -7.91
C PRO A 442 27.84 4.37 -7.03
N MET A 443 28.13 4.58 -5.74
CA MET A 443 28.63 3.54 -4.81
C MET A 443 27.68 2.34 -4.64
N ASN A 444 26.42 2.47 -5.06
CA ASN A 444 25.45 1.38 -5.09
C ASN A 444 25.72 0.31 -6.17
N ILE A 445 26.55 0.58 -7.19
CA ILE A 445 26.81 -0.32 -8.33
C ILE A 445 27.80 -1.43 -7.95
N THR A 446 27.30 -2.38 -7.16
CA THR A 446 28.04 -3.59 -6.79
C THR A 446 27.29 -4.84 -7.20
N VAL A 447 28.02 -5.90 -7.58
CA VAL A 447 27.47 -7.23 -7.87
C VAL A 447 26.57 -7.73 -6.72
N LYS A 448 26.98 -7.46 -5.47
CA LYS A 448 26.20 -7.77 -4.27
C LYS A 448 24.83 -7.07 -4.24
N ASN A 449 24.74 -5.81 -4.68
CA ASN A 449 23.47 -5.07 -4.66
C ASN A 449 22.51 -5.53 -5.77
N ILE A 450 23.01 -5.70 -6.99
CA ILE A 450 22.16 -6.19 -8.10
C ILE A 450 21.64 -7.61 -7.81
N TYR A 451 22.47 -8.53 -7.29
CA TYR A 451 21.99 -9.87 -6.89
C TYR A 451 21.10 -9.85 -5.64
N TYR A 452 21.27 -8.90 -4.71
CA TYR A 452 20.31 -8.71 -3.62
C TYR A 452 18.92 -8.33 -4.14
N PHE A 453 18.84 -7.35 -5.04
CA PHE A 453 17.58 -6.98 -5.70
C PHE A 453 17.03 -8.09 -6.60
N TRP A 454 17.91 -8.85 -7.27
CA TRP A 454 17.58 -10.00 -8.10
C TRP A 454 16.75 -11.04 -7.35
N PHE A 455 17.18 -11.41 -6.14
CA PHE A 455 16.45 -12.37 -5.31
C PHE A 455 15.38 -11.73 -4.40
N ALA A 456 15.40 -10.42 -4.15
CA ALA A 456 14.41 -9.77 -3.30
C ALA A 456 12.96 -9.97 -3.83
N PRO A 457 11.95 -10.21 -2.96
CA PRO A 457 10.55 -10.39 -3.35
C PRO A 457 9.84 -9.06 -3.72
N THR A 458 10.49 -8.24 -4.54
CA THR A 458 9.99 -6.98 -5.08
C THR A 458 10.45 -6.78 -6.52
N LEU A 459 9.66 -6.03 -7.30
CA LEU A 459 9.96 -5.63 -8.67
C LEU A 459 10.43 -4.16 -8.77
N THR A 460 10.39 -3.40 -7.68
CA THR A 460 10.72 -1.97 -7.65
C THR A 460 12.11 -1.71 -7.05
N TYR A 461 13.11 -1.49 -7.91
CA TYR A 461 14.47 -1.19 -7.46
C TYR A 461 14.50 0.10 -6.62
N GLN A 462 15.39 0.10 -5.62
CA GLN A 462 15.76 1.19 -4.73
C GLN A 462 17.22 0.95 -4.34
N ILE A 463 18.00 2.01 -4.08
CA ILE A 463 19.40 1.86 -3.63
C ILE A 463 19.48 1.09 -2.30
N VAL A 464 18.50 1.32 -1.42
CA VAL A 464 18.40 0.70 -0.10
C VAL A 464 16.99 0.19 0.15
N PHE A 465 16.87 -0.89 0.92
CA PHE A 465 15.61 -1.50 1.34
C PHE A 465 15.59 -1.63 2.87
N PRO A 466 14.41 -1.56 3.52
CA PRO A 466 14.26 -1.90 4.94
C PRO A 466 14.78 -3.31 5.22
N ARG A 467 15.43 -3.53 6.38
CA ARG A 467 16.02 -4.84 6.73
C ARG A 467 15.65 -5.36 8.10
N LEU A 468 15.53 -6.68 8.19
CA LEU A 468 15.37 -7.42 9.45
C LEU A 468 16.71 -7.44 10.22
N LYS A 469 16.67 -7.19 11.53
CA LYS A 469 17.87 -7.17 12.40
C LYS A 469 18.59 -8.52 12.48
N ARG A 470 17.84 -9.63 12.48
CA ARG A 470 18.34 -11.02 12.56
C ARG A 470 17.49 -11.93 11.66
N ARG A 471 18.02 -13.10 11.30
CA ARG A 471 17.27 -14.18 10.61
C ARG A 471 16.63 -15.11 11.65
N ASN A 472 15.35 -15.43 11.49
CA ASN A 472 14.64 -16.37 12.35
C ASN A 472 14.59 -17.78 11.71
N PHE A 473 15.60 -18.60 11.99
CA PHE A 473 15.71 -19.96 11.46
C PHE A 473 14.50 -20.88 11.79
N PRO A 474 13.95 -20.90 13.03
CA PRO A 474 12.71 -21.64 13.32
C PRO A 474 11.55 -21.23 12.41
N ARG A 475 11.34 -19.93 12.20
CA ARG A 475 10.31 -19.42 11.26
C ARG A 475 10.58 -19.89 9.83
N MET A 476 11.84 -19.88 9.37
CA MET A 476 12.20 -20.39 8.04
C MET A 476 11.84 -21.87 7.87
N LEU A 477 12.13 -22.71 8.87
CA LEU A 477 11.78 -24.13 8.84
C LEU A 477 10.27 -24.36 8.83
N THR A 478 9.52 -23.60 9.65
CA THR A 478 8.05 -23.63 9.66
C THR A 478 7.47 -23.21 8.30
N LEU A 479 8.01 -22.17 7.67
CA LEU A 479 7.60 -21.73 6.33
C LEU A 479 7.93 -22.78 5.26
N LEU A 480 9.10 -23.43 5.33
CA LEU A 480 9.47 -24.50 4.41
C LEU A 480 8.52 -25.71 4.52
N ALA A 481 8.17 -26.12 5.74
CA ALA A 481 7.18 -27.18 5.97
C ALA A 481 5.78 -26.79 5.47
N ARG A 482 5.32 -25.56 5.74
CA ARG A 482 4.06 -25.03 5.18
C ARG A 482 4.07 -25.02 3.65
N LEU A 483 5.19 -24.68 3.01
CA LEU A 483 5.33 -24.67 1.55
C LEU A 483 5.23 -26.09 0.97
N PHE A 484 5.92 -27.06 1.56
CA PHE A 484 5.83 -28.47 1.17
C PHE A 484 4.38 -28.99 1.24
N ILE A 485 3.69 -28.73 2.35
CA ILE A 485 2.27 -29.09 2.52
C ILE A 485 1.39 -28.44 1.44
N CYS A 486 1.62 -27.17 1.10
CA CYS A 486 0.86 -26.50 0.05
C CYS A 486 1.09 -27.13 -1.34
N VAL A 487 2.33 -27.50 -1.68
CA VAL A 487 2.65 -28.17 -2.95
C VAL A 487 2.02 -29.56 -3.02
N VAL A 488 2.12 -30.36 -1.96
CA VAL A 488 1.52 -31.71 -1.90
C VAL A 488 -0.01 -31.64 -1.99
N LEU A 489 -0.65 -30.72 -1.26
CA LEU A 489 -2.10 -30.54 -1.31
C LEU A 489 -2.58 -30.05 -2.69
N MET A 490 -1.81 -29.18 -3.35
CA MET A 490 -2.10 -28.73 -4.71
C MET A 490 -1.99 -29.87 -5.73
N ALA A 491 -0.91 -30.67 -5.66
CA ALA A 491 -0.76 -31.85 -6.51
C ALA A 491 -1.90 -32.88 -6.27
N PHE A 492 -2.30 -33.08 -5.01
CA PHE A 492 -3.44 -33.92 -4.66
C PHE A 492 -4.76 -33.41 -5.27
N LEU A 493 -5.09 -32.12 -5.15
CA LEU A 493 -6.30 -31.54 -5.73
C LEU A 493 -6.32 -31.63 -7.27
N ILE A 494 -5.17 -31.42 -7.92
CA ILE A 494 -5.04 -31.56 -9.37
C ILE A 494 -5.25 -33.03 -9.79
N ALA A 495 -4.60 -33.98 -9.12
CA ALA A 495 -4.66 -35.40 -9.45
C ALA A 495 -6.02 -36.04 -9.14
N GLN A 496 -6.66 -35.71 -8.01
CA GLN A 496 -7.91 -36.34 -7.56
C GLN A 496 -9.18 -35.65 -8.06
N VAL A 497 -9.14 -34.35 -8.39
CA VAL A 497 -10.34 -33.58 -8.74
C VAL A 497 -10.25 -33.04 -10.16
N VAL A 498 -9.21 -32.27 -10.49
CA VAL A 498 -9.11 -31.60 -11.80
C VAL A 498 -8.93 -32.60 -12.94
N SER A 499 -7.91 -33.46 -12.86
CA SER A 499 -7.57 -34.42 -13.92
C SER A 499 -8.72 -35.38 -14.28
N PRO A 500 -9.39 -36.07 -13.34
CA PRO A 500 -10.50 -36.96 -13.70
C PRO A 500 -11.72 -36.19 -14.22
N THR A 501 -12.03 -35.03 -13.65
CA THR A 501 -13.15 -34.18 -14.11
C THR A 501 -12.95 -33.72 -15.55
N LEU A 502 -11.75 -33.25 -15.91
CA LEU A 502 -11.41 -32.87 -17.28
C LEU A 502 -11.43 -34.09 -18.23
N SER A 503 -10.89 -35.23 -17.79
CA SER A 503 -10.87 -36.46 -18.60
C SER A 503 -12.29 -36.98 -18.92
N LYS A 504 -13.22 -36.85 -17.98
CA LYS A 504 -14.63 -37.23 -18.18
C LYS A 504 -15.34 -36.26 -19.14
N MET A 505 -15.14 -34.96 -18.95
CA MET A 505 -15.67 -33.92 -19.84
C MET A 505 -15.21 -34.07 -21.29
N LEU A 506 -13.94 -34.42 -21.52
CA LEU A 506 -13.42 -34.64 -22.88
C LEU A 506 -14.09 -35.84 -23.55
N LYS A 507 -14.25 -36.98 -22.85
CA LYS A 507 -14.97 -38.15 -23.38
C LYS A 507 -16.43 -37.86 -23.72
N GLU A 508 -17.15 -37.19 -22.81
CA GLU A 508 -18.54 -36.80 -23.06
C GLU A 508 -18.65 -35.80 -24.23
N LEU A 509 -17.62 -34.98 -24.49
CA LEU A 509 -17.55 -34.08 -25.64
C LEU A 509 -17.15 -34.79 -26.95
N GLU A 510 -16.39 -35.88 -26.89
CA GLU A 510 -16.08 -36.77 -28.02
C GLU A 510 -17.31 -37.57 -28.47
N GLU A 511 -18.12 -38.05 -27.52
CA GLU A 511 -19.31 -38.86 -27.77
C GLU A 511 -20.50 -38.02 -28.31
N ASP A 512 -20.69 -36.79 -27.83
CA ASP A 512 -21.86 -35.92 -28.08
C ASP A 512 -21.70 -35.04 -29.34
N GLY A 513 -21.34 -35.65 -30.47
CA GLY A 513 -20.91 -35.01 -31.73
C GLY A 513 -21.87 -33.97 -32.36
N GLN A 514 -21.78 -32.73 -31.87
CA GLN A 514 -22.43 -31.48 -32.30
C GLN A 514 -23.92 -31.23 -31.92
N SER A 515 -24.11 -30.00 -31.45
CA SER A 515 -25.35 -29.21 -31.35
C SER A 515 -26.21 -29.36 -30.08
N MET A 516 -26.39 -28.20 -29.41
CA MET A 516 -27.29 -27.92 -28.28
C MET A 516 -26.95 -28.52 -26.90
N PHE A 517 -26.68 -29.83 -26.74
CA PHE A 517 -26.41 -30.42 -25.41
C PHE A 517 -25.08 -29.96 -24.77
N SER A 518 -24.08 -29.67 -25.60
CA SER A 518 -22.75 -29.20 -25.19
C SER A 518 -22.75 -28.01 -24.21
N ILE A 519 -23.72 -27.08 -24.27
CA ILE A 519 -23.77 -25.93 -23.34
C ILE A 519 -24.13 -26.37 -21.91
N HIS A 520 -25.03 -27.35 -21.75
CA HIS A 520 -25.40 -27.87 -20.44
C HIS A 520 -24.25 -28.67 -19.82
N ILE A 521 -23.60 -29.52 -20.61
CA ILE A 521 -22.39 -30.26 -20.24
C ILE A 521 -21.29 -29.28 -19.81
N PHE A 522 -20.99 -28.27 -20.63
CA PHE A 522 -20.00 -27.23 -20.31
C PHE A 522 -20.33 -26.50 -19.01
N ALA A 523 -21.59 -26.12 -18.78
CA ALA A 523 -22.02 -25.45 -17.55
C ALA A 523 -21.90 -26.33 -16.31
N GLU A 524 -22.24 -27.62 -16.42
CA GLU A 524 -22.08 -28.61 -15.34
C GLU A 524 -20.61 -28.78 -14.95
N TYR A 525 -19.71 -28.92 -15.92
CA TYR A 525 -18.27 -29.00 -15.67
C TYR A 525 -17.65 -27.69 -15.20
N LEU A 526 -18.14 -26.54 -15.68
CA LEU A 526 -17.72 -25.23 -15.18
C LEU A 526 -18.03 -25.06 -13.69
N LEU A 527 -19.22 -25.49 -13.24
CA LEU A 527 -19.60 -25.44 -11.83
C LEU A 527 -18.85 -26.46 -10.98
N ARG A 528 -18.67 -27.70 -11.44
CA ARG A 528 -17.84 -28.72 -10.76
C ARG A 528 -16.39 -28.27 -10.59
N LEU A 529 -15.78 -27.79 -11.67
CA LEU A 529 -14.38 -27.36 -11.66
C LEU A 529 -14.19 -26.01 -10.96
N GLY A 530 -15.21 -25.15 -10.95
CA GLY A 530 -15.19 -23.84 -10.30
C GLY A 530 -14.73 -23.90 -8.84
N MET A 531 -15.24 -24.89 -8.11
CA MET A 531 -14.88 -25.14 -6.72
C MET A 531 -13.42 -25.60 -6.56
N ALA A 532 -13.01 -26.60 -7.34
CA ALA A 532 -11.64 -27.13 -7.31
C ALA A 532 -10.59 -26.07 -7.70
N SER A 533 -10.88 -25.32 -8.77
CA SER A 533 -10.09 -24.17 -9.22
C SER A 533 -9.98 -23.09 -8.14
N THR A 534 -11.07 -22.76 -7.45
CA THR A 534 -11.06 -21.78 -6.35
C THR A 534 -10.12 -22.19 -5.22
N TYR A 535 -10.19 -23.46 -4.78
CA TYR A 535 -9.27 -23.97 -3.76
C TYR A 535 -7.81 -23.95 -4.23
N ILE A 536 -7.54 -24.38 -5.47
CA ILE A 536 -6.19 -24.36 -6.05
C ILE A 536 -5.65 -22.92 -6.12
N TRP A 537 -6.44 -21.95 -6.57
CA TRP A 537 -6.00 -20.55 -6.67
C TRP A 537 -5.77 -19.88 -5.31
N LEU A 538 -6.56 -20.21 -4.28
CA LEU A 538 -6.31 -19.77 -2.91
C LEU A 538 -5.05 -20.41 -2.32
N LEU A 539 -4.80 -21.68 -2.64
CA LEU A 539 -3.61 -22.42 -2.21
C LEU A 539 -2.34 -21.93 -2.92
N VAL A 540 -2.41 -21.61 -4.22
CA VAL A 540 -1.36 -20.91 -4.97
C VAL A 540 -1.10 -19.54 -4.37
N PHE A 541 -2.16 -18.77 -4.05
CA PHE A 541 -1.99 -17.47 -3.42
C PHE A 541 -1.26 -17.57 -2.07
N TYR A 542 -1.72 -18.45 -1.18
CA TYR A 542 -1.12 -18.66 0.12
C TYR A 542 0.31 -19.22 0.01
N GLY A 543 0.51 -20.28 -0.78
CA GLY A 543 1.82 -20.90 -0.98
C GLY A 543 2.85 -19.94 -1.58
N TYR A 544 2.47 -19.12 -2.57
CA TYR A 544 3.38 -18.23 -3.29
C TYR A 544 3.54 -16.86 -2.61
N PHE A 545 2.45 -16.08 -2.49
CA PHE A 545 2.52 -14.70 -1.99
C PHE A 545 2.67 -14.60 -0.47
N HIS A 546 2.17 -15.58 0.29
CA HIS A 546 2.41 -15.63 1.72
C HIS A 546 3.65 -16.46 2.04
N VAL A 547 3.63 -17.78 1.88
CA VAL A 547 4.67 -18.67 2.40
C VAL A 547 6.02 -18.47 1.69
N PHE A 548 6.07 -18.58 0.37
CA PHE A 548 7.33 -18.49 -0.40
C PHE A 548 7.95 -17.08 -0.32
N PHE A 549 7.19 -16.00 -0.47
CA PHE A 549 7.74 -14.65 -0.29
C PHE A 549 8.15 -14.34 1.16
N ASN A 550 7.49 -14.90 2.19
CA ASN A 550 7.98 -14.81 3.57
C ASN A 550 9.29 -15.59 3.76
N LEU A 551 9.41 -16.78 3.18
CA LEU A 551 10.64 -17.57 3.23
C LEU A 551 11.81 -16.82 2.57
N LEU A 552 11.58 -16.28 1.37
CA LEU A 552 12.57 -15.53 0.59
C LEU A 552 12.98 -14.22 1.28
N SER A 553 12.04 -13.49 1.88
CA SER A 553 12.35 -12.28 2.66
C SER A 553 13.13 -12.60 3.95
N GLU A 554 12.82 -13.69 4.65
CA GLU A 554 13.56 -14.10 5.86
C GLU A 554 15.00 -14.53 5.51
N ILE A 555 15.21 -15.29 4.42
CA ILE A 555 16.53 -15.65 3.88
C ILE A 555 17.36 -14.39 3.58
N LEU A 556 16.75 -13.40 2.89
CA LEU A 556 17.41 -12.18 2.45
C LEU A 556 17.43 -11.05 3.50
N ARG A 557 16.86 -11.26 4.69
CA ARG A 557 16.62 -10.22 5.71
C ARG A 557 15.84 -9.00 5.17
N PHE A 558 14.95 -9.20 4.19
CA PHE A 558 14.12 -8.14 3.60
C PHE A 558 12.99 -7.75 4.57
N GLY A 559 12.93 -6.47 4.96
CA GLY A 559 12.07 -5.99 6.03
C GLY A 559 10.61 -5.74 5.62
N ASP A 560 10.35 -5.25 4.41
CA ASP A 560 8.99 -4.97 3.95
C ASP A 560 8.31 -6.25 3.43
N ARG A 561 7.57 -6.93 4.31
CA ARG A 561 6.86 -8.17 3.98
C ARG A 561 5.40 -7.92 3.57
N VAL A 562 5.05 -6.69 3.17
CA VAL A 562 3.68 -6.33 2.74
C VAL A 562 3.51 -6.61 1.24
N PHE A 563 3.43 -7.89 0.88
CA PHE A 563 3.26 -8.33 -0.52
C PHE A 563 1.81 -8.22 -1.04
N TYR A 564 0.86 -8.18 -0.12
CA TYR A 564 -0.58 -8.10 -0.36
C TYR A 564 -1.27 -7.47 0.86
N ARG A 565 -2.54 -7.08 0.69
CA ARG A 565 -3.42 -6.58 1.77
C ARG A 565 -4.70 -7.42 1.87
N ASP A 566 -5.71 -6.94 2.58
CA ASP A 566 -7.02 -7.57 2.79
C ASP A 566 -7.92 -7.57 1.54
N TRP A 567 -7.37 -8.04 0.40
CA TRP A 567 -8.05 -8.11 -0.89
C TRP A 567 -9.35 -8.90 -0.85
N TRP A 568 -9.48 -9.88 0.05
CA TRP A 568 -10.69 -10.67 0.25
C TRP A 568 -11.88 -9.83 0.69
N ASN A 569 -11.65 -8.68 1.36
CA ASN A 569 -12.69 -7.73 1.78
C ASN A 569 -12.98 -6.65 0.72
N ALA A 570 -12.39 -6.70 -0.47
CA ALA A 570 -12.56 -5.66 -1.49
C ALA A 570 -14.06 -5.48 -1.87
N SER A 571 -14.57 -4.25 -1.76
CA SER A 571 -15.95 -3.90 -2.14
C SER A 571 -16.15 -3.82 -3.66
N ASN A 572 -15.07 -3.63 -4.42
CA ASN A 572 -15.10 -3.53 -5.87
C ASN A 572 -13.85 -4.15 -6.50
N LEU A 573 -14.00 -4.68 -7.71
CA LEU A 573 -12.95 -5.40 -8.44
C LEU A 573 -11.69 -4.54 -8.70
N SER A 574 -11.87 -3.22 -8.83
CA SER A 574 -10.74 -2.29 -8.97
C SER A 574 -9.87 -2.21 -7.71
N SER A 575 -10.44 -2.44 -6.53
CA SER A 575 -9.70 -2.50 -5.27
C SER A 575 -8.97 -3.82 -5.12
N TYR A 576 -9.61 -4.95 -5.47
CA TYR A 576 -8.97 -6.26 -5.52
C TYR A 576 -7.64 -6.25 -6.28
N TRP A 577 -7.63 -5.75 -7.53
CA TRP A 577 -6.43 -5.70 -8.38
C TRP A 577 -5.29 -4.81 -7.83
N ARG A 578 -5.56 -3.93 -6.86
CA ARG A 578 -4.53 -3.13 -6.17
C ARG A 578 -4.02 -3.75 -4.87
N LEU A 579 -4.73 -4.74 -4.32
CA LEU A 579 -4.48 -5.31 -2.99
C LEU A 579 -3.96 -6.75 -3.06
N TRP A 580 -4.23 -7.46 -4.15
CA TRP A 580 -3.83 -8.87 -4.37
C TRP A 580 -2.31 -9.07 -4.53
N ASN A 581 -1.66 -8.30 -5.40
CA ASN A 581 -0.22 -8.43 -5.71
C ASN A 581 0.41 -7.03 -5.75
N LEU A 582 0.93 -6.59 -4.60
CA LEU A 582 1.56 -5.27 -4.48
C LEU A 582 2.85 -5.12 -5.30
N PRO A 583 3.77 -6.10 -5.37
CA PRO A 583 4.97 -5.99 -6.21
C PRO A 583 4.67 -5.65 -7.68
N VAL A 584 3.70 -6.33 -8.31
CA VAL A 584 3.28 -6.03 -9.69
C VAL A 584 2.49 -4.72 -9.77
N HIS A 585 1.61 -4.45 -8.79
CA HIS A 585 0.86 -3.19 -8.76
C HIS A 585 1.79 -1.97 -8.67
N TYR A 586 2.79 -1.98 -7.79
CA TYR A 586 3.77 -0.90 -7.65
C TYR A 586 4.61 -0.72 -8.91
N TRP A 587 5.01 -1.82 -9.57
CA TRP A 587 5.74 -1.74 -10.84
C TRP A 587 4.89 -1.08 -11.93
N LEU A 588 3.64 -1.53 -12.13
CA LEU A 588 2.71 -0.97 -13.11
C LEU A 588 2.41 0.51 -12.83
N VAL A 589 2.25 0.89 -11.56
CA VAL A 589 2.01 2.28 -11.18
C VAL A 589 3.23 3.16 -11.48
N ARG A 590 4.43 2.74 -11.07
CA ARG A 590 5.68 3.51 -11.21
C ARG A 590 6.13 3.63 -12.68
N HIS A 591 6.13 2.51 -13.42
CA HIS A 591 6.80 2.42 -14.73
C HIS A 591 5.87 2.50 -15.94
N LEU A 592 4.56 2.36 -15.76
CA LEU A 592 3.58 2.46 -16.84
C LEU A 592 2.56 3.59 -16.59
N TYR A 593 1.84 3.57 -15.47
CA TYR A 593 0.78 4.54 -15.20
C TYR A 593 1.27 5.98 -15.07
N PHE A 594 2.20 6.27 -14.14
CA PHE A 594 2.68 7.65 -13.95
C PHE A 594 3.38 8.22 -15.19
N PRO A 595 4.21 7.49 -15.95
CA PRO A 595 4.71 7.94 -17.24
C PRO A 595 3.61 8.32 -18.25
N CYS A 596 2.52 7.55 -18.36
CA CYS A 596 1.37 7.93 -19.18
C CYS A 596 0.71 9.24 -18.70
N ILE A 597 0.51 9.40 -17.38
CA ILE A 597 -0.07 10.64 -16.83
C ILE A 597 0.86 11.85 -17.04
N ARG A 598 2.19 11.67 -16.92
CA ARG A 598 3.18 12.74 -17.20
C ARG A 598 3.21 13.15 -18.67
N LYS A 599 2.89 12.25 -19.61
CA LYS A 599 2.65 12.56 -21.03
C LYS A 599 1.29 13.26 -21.29
N GLY A 600 0.53 13.62 -20.25
CA GLY A 600 -0.74 14.34 -20.37
C GLY A 600 -1.97 13.46 -20.63
N MET A 601 -1.83 12.13 -20.53
CA MET A 601 -2.93 11.20 -20.82
C MET A 601 -4.00 11.22 -19.72
N SER A 602 -5.26 10.98 -20.09
CA SER A 602 -6.36 10.94 -19.12
C SER A 602 -6.23 9.75 -18.16
N LYS A 603 -6.77 9.88 -16.93
CA LYS A 603 -6.73 8.81 -15.92
C LYS A 603 -7.39 7.52 -16.38
N ASN A 604 -8.43 7.61 -17.21
CA ASN A 604 -9.13 6.46 -17.78
C ASN A 604 -8.27 5.79 -18.86
N MET A 605 -7.61 6.56 -19.74
CA MET A 605 -6.70 6.02 -20.74
C MET A 605 -5.47 5.35 -20.09
N GLY A 606 -4.89 5.97 -19.06
CA GLY A 606 -3.81 5.36 -18.27
C GLY A 606 -4.23 4.06 -17.59
N MET A 607 -5.49 3.95 -17.12
CA MET A 607 -6.03 2.69 -16.59
C MET A 607 -6.21 1.64 -17.69
N PHE A 608 -6.76 2.02 -18.85
CA PHE A 608 -6.92 1.13 -20.01
C PHE A 608 -5.58 0.55 -20.47
N ILE A 609 -4.54 1.38 -20.61
CA ILE A 609 -3.19 0.94 -21.01
C ILE A 609 -2.61 -0.07 -20.01
N VAL A 610 -2.79 0.14 -18.70
CA VAL A 610 -2.33 -0.81 -17.67
C VAL A 610 -3.04 -2.15 -17.78
N PHE A 611 -4.36 -2.17 -18.02
CA PHE A 611 -5.11 -3.43 -18.22
C PHE A 611 -4.75 -4.12 -19.54
N PHE A 612 -4.63 -3.36 -20.63
CA PHE A 612 -4.25 -3.87 -21.96
C PHE A 612 -2.85 -4.49 -21.96
N PHE A 613 -1.87 -3.79 -21.37
CA PHE A 613 -0.52 -4.32 -21.17
C PHE A 613 -0.54 -5.59 -20.32
N SER A 614 -1.28 -5.60 -19.20
CA SER A 614 -1.43 -6.78 -18.36
C SER A 614 -2.05 -7.95 -19.12
N ALA A 615 -3.08 -7.71 -19.94
CA ALA A 615 -3.75 -8.74 -20.74
C ALA A 615 -2.79 -9.41 -21.74
N ILE A 616 -1.95 -8.63 -22.44
CA ILE A 616 -0.90 -9.17 -23.32
C ILE A 616 0.07 -10.06 -22.55
N MET A 617 0.56 -9.60 -21.38
CA MET A 617 1.50 -10.37 -20.57
C MET A 617 0.89 -11.67 -20.03
N HIS A 618 -0.40 -11.69 -19.69
CA HIS A 618 -1.10 -12.91 -19.24
C HIS A 618 -1.38 -13.88 -20.40
N GLU A 619 -1.59 -13.39 -21.63
CA GLU A 619 -1.66 -14.25 -22.82
C GLU A 619 -0.27 -14.86 -23.10
N VAL A 620 0.79 -14.03 -23.13
CA VAL A 620 2.20 -14.47 -23.30
C VAL A 620 2.59 -15.57 -22.31
N LEU A 621 2.23 -15.42 -21.03
CA LEU A 621 2.54 -16.38 -19.97
C LEU A 621 1.82 -17.72 -20.11
N ILE A 622 0.71 -17.80 -20.84
CA ILE A 622 -0.07 -19.02 -21.04
C ILE A 622 0.19 -19.58 -22.44
N SER A 623 -0.01 -18.79 -23.49
CA SER A 623 0.10 -19.23 -24.88
C SER A 623 1.46 -19.82 -25.27
N ILE A 624 2.56 -19.25 -24.78
CA ILE A 624 3.89 -19.70 -25.23
C ILE A 624 4.27 -21.06 -24.62
N PRO A 625 4.14 -21.30 -23.30
CA PRO A 625 4.39 -22.64 -22.74
C PRO A 625 3.44 -23.74 -23.22
N PHE A 626 2.21 -23.38 -23.62
CA PHE A 626 1.24 -24.32 -24.19
C PHE A 626 1.27 -24.39 -25.73
N HIS A 627 2.16 -23.64 -26.40
CA HIS A 627 2.29 -23.57 -27.86
C HIS A 627 0.99 -23.20 -28.61
N MET A 628 0.10 -22.42 -27.99
CA MET A 628 -1.25 -22.11 -28.50
C MET A 628 -1.61 -20.63 -28.41
N LEU A 629 -1.84 -19.99 -29.56
CA LEU A 629 -2.27 -18.58 -29.67
C LEU A 629 -3.78 -18.51 -29.92
N ARG A 630 -4.59 -18.45 -28.86
CA ARG A 630 -6.07 -18.44 -28.93
C ARG A 630 -6.74 -17.18 -28.35
N THR A 631 -6.02 -16.32 -27.63
CA THR A 631 -6.48 -15.03 -27.08
C THR A 631 -7.52 -15.07 -25.95
N TYR A 632 -7.79 -16.24 -25.37
CA TYR A 632 -8.79 -16.38 -24.29
C TYR A 632 -8.39 -15.63 -23.00
N SER A 633 -7.10 -15.61 -22.64
CA SER A 633 -6.63 -14.91 -21.44
C SER A 633 -6.68 -13.40 -21.64
N PHE A 634 -6.29 -12.94 -22.84
CA PHE A 634 -6.42 -11.55 -23.26
C PHE A 634 -7.88 -11.04 -23.14
N PHE A 635 -8.84 -11.73 -23.76
CA PHE A 635 -10.25 -11.33 -23.67
C PHE A 635 -10.80 -11.46 -22.25
N GLY A 636 -10.41 -12.51 -21.51
CA GLY A 636 -10.73 -12.68 -20.09
C GLY A 636 -10.31 -11.46 -19.25
N MET A 637 -9.07 -11.00 -19.40
CA MET A 637 -8.54 -9.81 -18.71
C MET A 637 -9.20 -8.50 -19.16
N MET A 638 -9.49 -8.34 -20.46
CA MET A 638 -10.17 -7.15 -20.97
C MET A 638 -11.64 -7.06 -20.53
N SER A 639 -12.34 -8.20 -20.40
CA SER A 639 -13.72 -8.27 -19.89
C SER A 639 -13.86 -7.79 -18.43
N GLN A 640 -12.76 -7.80 -17.66
CA GLN A 640 -12.73 -7.26 -16.30
C GLN A 640 -12.96 -5.74 -16.27
N ILE A 641 -12.72 -5.00 -17.36
CA ILE A 641 -12.89 -3.53 -17.39
C ILE A 641 -14.38 -3.14 -17.27
N PRO A 642 -15.31 -3.69 -18.07
CA PRO A 642 -16.76 -3.57 -17.82
C PRO A 642 -17.17 -3.96 -16.39
N LEU A 643 -16.67 -5.08 -15.86
CA LEU A 643 -17.00 -5.54 -14.51
C LEU A 643 -16.47 -4.59 -13.41
N VAL A 644 -15.32 -3.96 -13.63
CA VAL A 644 -14.80 -2.86 -12.80
C VAL A 644 -15.74 -1.65 -12.84
N MET A 645 -16.31 -1.29 -14.00
CA MET A 645 -17.27 -0.19 -14.08
C MET A 645 -18.58 -0.53 -13.36
N LEU A 646 -19.12 -1.73 -13.57
CA LEU A 646 -20.32 -2.22 -12.89
C LEU A 646 -20.17 -2.25 -11.36
N THR A 647 -19.09 -2.84 -10.85
CA THR A 647 -18.84 -2.91 -9.40
C THR A 647 -18.63 -1.51 -8.79
N LYS A 648 -17.97 -0.58 -9.49
CA LYS A 648 -17.89 0.83 -9.06
C LYS A 648 -19.25 1.55 -9.06
N TYR A 649 -20.13 1.25 -10.02
CA TYR A 649 -21.47 1.81 -10.08
C TYR A 649 -22.34 1.31 -8.91
N ILE A 650 -22.27 0.02 -8.59
CA ILE A 650 -22.95 -0.59 -7.43
C ILE A 650 -22.46 0.02 -6.11
N ASP A 651 -21.14 0.15 -5.92
CA ASP A 651 -20.51 0.76 -4.74
C ASP A 651 -20.91 2.24 -4.58
N LYS A 652 -21.17 2.95 -5.69
CA LYS A 652 -21.70 4.33 -5.69
C LYS A 652 -23.17 4.42 -5.27
N ILE A 653 -24.01 3.42 -5.60
CA ILE A 653 -25.43 3.40 -5.23
C ILE A 653 -25.62 2.92 -3.79
N LYS A 654 -24.93 1.85 -3.38
CA LYS A 654 -25.04 1.23 -2.06
C LYS A 654 -23.68 1.19 -1.36
N PRO A 655 -23.13 2.35 -0.93
CA PRO A 655 -21.82 2.43 -0.32
C PRO A 655 -21.75 1.60 0.97
N GLY A 656 -20.77 0.70 1.05
CA GLY A 656 -20.60 -0.22 2.18
C GLY A 656 -21.40 -1.53 2.11
N SER A 657 -22.10 -1.80 1.01
CA SER A 657 -22.74 -3.10 0.77
C SER A 657 -21.74 -4.20 0.43
N SER A 658 -22.00 -5.43 0.88
CA SER A 658 -21.24 -6.63 0.50
C SER A 658 -21.50 -7.10 -0.93
N LEU A 659 -22.49 -6.54 -1.66
CA LEU A 659 -22.87 -6.97 -3.01
C LEU A 659 -21.70 -6.98 -4.00
N GLY A 660 -20.86 -5.94 -4.00
CA GLY A 660 -19.69 -5.89 -4.90
C GLY A 660 -18.60 -6.91 -4.54
N ASN A 661 -18.53 -7.34 -3.27
CA ASN A 661 -17.65 -8.43 -2.81
C ASN A 661 -18.20 -9.80 -3.23
N ILE A 662 -19.53 -10.00 -3.16
CA ILE A 662 -20.20 -11.22 -3.64
C ILE A 662 -20.04 -11.35 -5.17
N ILE A 663 -20.23 -10.27 -5.93
CA ILE A 663 -20.01 -10.26 -7.39
C ILE A 663 -18.55 -10.57 -7.74
N PHE A 664 -17.60 -10.03 -6.98
CA PHE A 664 -16.18 -10.38 -7.13
C PHE A 664 -15.95 -11.88 -6.93
N TRP A 665 -16.42 -12.46 -5.82
CA TRP A 665 -16.25 -13.88 -5.55
C TRP A 665 -16.95 -14.79 -6.56
N LEU A 666 -18.16 -14.43 -7.01
CA LEU A 666 -18.87 -15.18 -8.04
C LEU A 666 -18.15 -15.13 -9.40
N SER A 667 -17.60 -13.97 -9.77
CA SER A 667 -16.75 -13.83 -10.96
C SER A 667 -15.46 -14.65 -10.85
N PHE A 668 -14.86 -14.73 -9.66
CA PHE A 668 -13.64 -15.52 -9.41
C PHE A 668 -13.92 -17.03 -9.43
N CYS A 669 -14.98 -17.48 -8.77
CA CYS A 669 -15.29 -18.90 -8.59
C CYS A 669 -15.91 -19.56 -9.82
N ILE A 670 -16.55 -18.81 -10.72
CA ILE A 670 -17.28 -19.34 -11.88
C ILE A 670 -16.68 -18.86 -13.21
N LEU A 671 -16.68 -17.55 -13.45
CA LEU A 671 -16.43 -16.98 -14.79
C LEU A 671 -14.94 -16.78 -15.15
N GLY A 672 -14.05 -16.65 -14.17
CA GLY A 672 -12.65 -16.33 -14.41
C GLY A 672 -11.80 -17.56 -14.74
N GLN A 673 -11.06 -18.01 -13.73
CA GLN A 673 -10.05 -19.05 -13.84
C GLN A 673 -10.57 -20.44 -14.26
N PRO A 674 -11.74 -20.92 -13.81
CA PRO A 674 -12.25 -22.24 -14.21
C PRO A 674 -12.59 -22.27 -15.71
N MET A 675 -13.19 -21.19 -16.23
CA MET A 675 -13.51 -21.05 -17.65
C MET A 675 -12.25 -21.06 -18.51
N ALA A 676 -11.19 -20.36 -18.09
CA ALA A 676 -9.90 -20.42 -18.76
C ALA A 676 -9.30 -21.84 -18.78
N ILE A 677 -9.30 -22.56 -17.65
CA ILE A 677 -8.80 -23.94 -17.57
C ILE A 677 -9.54 -24.85 -18.56
N ILE A 678 -10.89 -24.78 -18.61
CA ILE A 678 -11.69 -25.60 -19.53
C ILE A 678 -11.37 -25.26 -20.99
N LEU A 679 -11.40 -23.99 -21.37
CA LEU A 679 -11.16 -23.56 -22.75
C LEU A 679 -9.77 -23.95 -23.25
N TYR A 680 -8.72 -23.68 -22.46
CA TYR A 680 -7.36 -24.08 -22.83
C TYR A 680 -7.17 -25.61 -22.82
N THR A 681 -7.87 -26.36 -21.96
CA THR A 681 -7.78 -27.84 -21.96
C THR A 681 -8.43 -28.45 -23.20
N ILE A 682 -9.63 -27.98 -23.58
CA ILE A 682 -10.34 -28.46 -24.77
C ILE A 682 -9.49 -28.19 -26.03
N ASP A 683 -8.95 -26.99 -26.17
CA ASP A 683 -8.12 -26.65 -27.33
C ASP A 683 -6.77 -27.36 -27.34
N TYR A 684 -6.12 -27.54 -26.18
CA TYR A 684 -4.89 -28.34 -26.08
C TYR A 684 -5.13 -29.81 -26.46
N TRP A 685 -6.26 -30.37 -26.01
CA TRP A 685 -6.64 -31.73 -26.40
C TRP A 685 -6.91 -31.83 -27.90
N LYS A 686 -7.65 -30.87 -28.51
CA LYS A 686 -7.89 -30.84 -29.96
C LYS A 686 -6.61 -30.72 -30.78
N VAL A 687 -5.72 -29.79 -30.44
CA VAL A 687 -4.44 -29.63 -31.14
C VAL A 687 -3.59 -30.90 -31.00
N LYS A 688 -3.65 -31.58 -29.85
CA LYS A 688 -2.94 -32.84 -29.63
C LYS A 688 -3.57 -34.03 -30.37
N SER A 689 -4.90 -34.11 -30.48
CA SER A 689 -5.55 -35.16 -31.28
C SER A 689 -5.38 -34.92 -32.78
N GLU A 690 -5.48 -33.68 -33.26
CA GLU A 690 -5.19 -33.30 -34.65
C GLU A 690 -3.74 -33.60 -35.05
N SER A 691 -2.75 -33.29 -34.19
CA SER A 691 -1.34 -33.62 -34.48
C SER A 691 -1.05 -35.13 -34.46
N VAL A 692 -1.75 -35.92 -33.63
CA VAL A 692 -1.69 -37.39 -33.68
C VAL A 692 -2.35 -37.96 -34.96
N VAL A 693 -3.33 -37.26 -35.54
CA VAL A 693 -3.96 -37.65 -36.82
C VAL A 693 -3.09 -37.34 -38.04
N VAL A 694 -2.12 -36.42 -37.93
CA VAL A 694 -1.15 -36.12 -39.01
C VAL A 694 0.04 -37.10 -39.04
N GLU A 695 0.18 -38.01 -38.06
CA GLU A 695 1.26 -39.01 -38.05
C GLU A 695 0.79 -40.43 -37.66
N PRO A 696 0.05 -41.14 -38.55
CA PRO A 696 -0.35 -42.53 -38.35
C PRO A 696 0.81 -43.53 -38.59
N GLU A 697 2.03 -43.26 -38.09
CA GLU A 697 3.17 -44.20 -38.16
C GLU A 697 3.93 -44.44 -36.85
N VAL A 698 3.65 -43.72 -35.74
CA VAL A 698 4.41 -43.90 -34.47
C VAL A 698 4.05 -45.21 -33.74
N LEU A 699 2.91 -45.84 -34.04
CA LEU A 699 2.59 -47.20 -33.56
C LEU A 699 3.29 -48.32 -34.35
N ASN A 700 3.88 -48.03 -35.52
CA ASN A 700 4.59 -49.04 -36.32
C ASN A 700 6.09 -49.13 -36.07
N VAL A 701 6.72 -48.18 -35.35
CA VAL A 701 8.17 -48.24 -35.11
C VAL A 701 8.57 -49.49 -34.30
N TRP A 702 7.81 -49.81 -33.23
CA TRP A 702 8.06 -51.01 -32.42
C TRP A 702 7.70 -52.31 -33.15
N ASP A 703 6.61 -52.36 -33.91
CA ASP A 703 6.24 -53.58 -34.66
C ASP A 703 7.21 -53.84 -35.83
N LYS A 704 7.71 -52.80 -36.49
CA LYS A 704 8.71 -52.87 -37.58
C LYS A 704 10.11 -53.24 -37.04
N LEU A 705 10.49 -52.78 -35.84
CA LEU A 705 11.67 -53.27 -35.12
C LEU A 705 11.52 -54.72 -34.64
N LEU A 706 10.34 -55.13 -34.17
CA LEU A 706 10.08 -56.52 -33.74
C LEU A 706 10.06 -57.51 -34.91
N ARG A 707 9.62 -57.10 -36.10
CA ARG A 707 9.74 -57.88 -37.34
C ARG A 707 11.20 -57.99 -37.81
N LEU A 708 11.95 -56.88 -37.82
CA LEU A 708 13.38 -56.87 -38.16
C LEU A 708 14.25 -57.69 -37.20
N THR A 709 13.84 -57.86 -35.94
CA THR A 709 14.56 -58.71 -34.96
C THR A 709 14.14 -60.18 -34.97
N ARG A 710 13.14 -60.59 -35.76
CA ARG A 710 12.75 -62.00 -35.92
C ARG A 710 13.36 -62.72 -37.12
N GLY A 711 13.81 -61.99 -38.13
CA GLY A 711 14.58 -62.59 -39.23
C GLY A 711 13.78 -63.46 -40.21
N ASP A 712 12.47 -63.25 -40.30
CA ASP A 712 11.64 -63.84 -41.35
C ASP A 712 11.58 -62.88 -42.56
N GLU A 713 12.02 -63.35 -43.73
CA GLU A 713 11.87 -62.63 -45.01
C GLU A 713 10.46 -62.82 -45.61
N LEU A 714 10.02 -61.79 -46.36
CA LEU A 714 8.77 -61.67 -47.16
C LEU A 714 7.46 -61.44 -46.38
#